data_AF-A0A3A0DR73-F1
#
_entry.id   AF-A0A3A0DR73-F1
#
_cell.length_a   1.000
_cell.length_b   1.000
_cell.length_c   1.000
_cell.angle_alpha   90.00
_cell.angle_beta   90.00
_cell.angle_gamma   90.00
#
_symmetry.space_group_name_H-M   'P 1'
#
loop_
_entity.id
_entity.type
_entity.pdbx_description
1 polymer ?
#
loop_
_entity_poly.entity_id
_entity_poly.type
_entity_poly.pdbx_seq_one_letter_code
_entity_poly.pdbx_strand_id
1 'polypeptide(L)'
;MSAWNPRLPECWAHALGLVSVPMFGAARARNESGTHAIMLDGRDGSFALSIVDSESRVPRATANQRAWSANVRWSVELNQGSMATLRRWDAPDLESQQRVETEDDVAAIFDQFQQTPSPSENTVIDRALETFGAVRAAVEKRGGNSVDVAFSFNILIAWVATVTGDDTSLTLFQAARALRRVGAPWISEANVSDNLRDFPLGELVSLLRDGGSSGYLLDADLLVRHASGTLYQEAHKELRSPGIISSQRELFPEFMVVDHGGRRDAAPSYIHHTPESLARALIEVALKFVQWPNEGPFSILDPACGSGVFLIEAFRELIASEPPTSVQFVGIDKSKIAVTMAEHPVRYAISESEDSRYSLRIVEHDSLAIKNWGKPNIVLMNPPFVAWNELPPGDRQLVKSTLGPAYSDRPDIALAFIFKAAESLAPGGVLATVMPSSFLDSRSAELIRRYFSRSGKFRIHLIGQLHFGYFDATVQPAFLVISRSADSTTPIRVVIADDKSAEQAIRLLRSTEWTTEIVGSGFELRNIEQLELANENWSPQSAASAAFIREILHNTLTTVADFFVPKLGVRVGNKPVFILDEGEFRRFCTRRREQRLFRPIADRIENGIIQPSGYIFYPYDESGGLLLKTEQEVRTTLPVFFEERLRPAKRELSDRKSLYRNWWEVSRPVATWLAKRVPRIVSKEFGKAGDFAIDPLGVYAVVQGFGWCWKRGKPHTSRLLAYLAILNSSLFERILPAYCPQIRGGQFTLRRHFVERVPLPSLSDNALRNSLAAIGRRLATGKSVDAGEHESLVMRAYGLDRNGKAINRPDLASERLYREFKLLSQQWEEATLIMSREDRRIAHPLYKRIVDLGTSIIPYLLREIRDGEVHWDTALRELTGSSPANPAQMSAKQVSIAWFNWGRDNGYEI
;
A
#
# COMPACT_ATOMS: atom_id res chain seq x y z
N MET A 1 14.17 29.25 -10.40
CA MET A 1 13.06 29.09 -11.36
C MET A 1 13.48 29.75 -12.65
N SER A 2 13.56 29.00 -13.75
CA SER A 2 13.70 29.58 -15.09
C SER A 2 12.44 30.37 -15.42
N ALA A 3 12.56 31.49 -16.13
CA ALA A 3 11.38 32.15 -16.69
C ALA A 3 10.64 31.18 -17.61
N TRP A 4 9.30 31.21 -17.60
CA TRP A 4 8.46 30.42 -18.49
C TRP A 4 8.91 30.59 -19.95
N ASN A 5 9.14 29.47 -20.63
CA ASN A 5 9.48 29.44 -22.04
C ASN A 5 8.76 28.26 -22.72
N PRO A 6 7.71 28.50 -23.53
CA PRO A 6 6.96 27.43 -24.16
C PRO A 6 7.80 26.68 -25.22
N ARG A 7 8.97 27.19 -25.61
CA ARG A 7 9.89 26.51 -26.55
C ARG A 7 10.83 25.51 -25.86
N LEU A 8 10.73 25.32 -24.54
CA LEU A 8 11.51 24.34 -23.80
C LEU A 8 10.59 23.25 -23.22
N PRO A 9 10.74 21.97 -23.60
CA PRO A 9 9.92 20.88 -23.06
C PRO A 9 9.97 20.78 -21.53
N GLU A 10 11.10 21.18 -20.92
CA GLU A 10 11.30 21.19 -19.47
C GLU A 10 10.37 22.19 -18.78
N CYS A 11 10.06 23.32 -19.42
CA CYS A 11 9.09 24.29 -18.89
C CYS A 11 7.68 23.70 -18.88
N TRP A 12 7.27 22.99 -19.94
CA TRP A 12 5.99 22.27 -19.96
C TRP A 12 5.93 21.20 -18.88
N ALA A 13 7.02 20.43 -18.72
CA ALA A 13 7.13 19.38 -17.72
C ALA A 13 6.97 19.93 -16.31
N HIS A 14 7.66 21.03 -16.02
CA HIS A 14 7.59 21.70 -14.73
C HIS A 14 6.18 22.25 -14.44
N ALA A 15 5.61 23.01 -15.38
CA ALA A 15 4.29 23.63 -15.23
C ALA A 15 3.17 22.61 -15.02
N LEU A 16 3.21 21.50 -15.76
CA LEU A 16 2.19 20.46 -15.68
C LEU A 16 2.50 19.37 -14.64
N GLY A 17 3.70 19.36 -14.04
CA GLY A 17 4.16 18.25 -13.20
C GLY A 17 4.28 16.92 -13.98
N LEU A 18 4.76 16.97 -15.22
CA LEU A 18 5.02 15.83 -16.11
C LEU A 18 6.52 15.52 -16.17
N VAL A 19 6.90 14.38 -16.76
CA VAL A 19 8.29 14.12 -17.16
C VAL A 19 8.42 14.45 -18.63
N SER A 20 9.50 15.15 -19.02
CA SER A 20 9.89 15.29 -20.42
C SER A 20 10.97 14.27 -20.74
N VAL A 21 10.70 13.39 -21.71
CA VAL A 21 11.68 12.40 -22.19
C VAL A 21 11.96 12.69 -23.67
N PRO A 22 13.23 12.72 -24.12
CA PRO A 22 13.54 12.85 -25.53
C PRO A 22 12.82 11.80 -26.37
N MET A 23 12.09 12.23 -27.40
CA MET A 23 11.26 11.34 -28.22
C MET A 23 12.12 10.31 -28.96
N PHE A 24 13.31 10.72 -29.43
CA PHE A 24 14.20 9.89 -30.25
C PHE A 24 15.52 9.57 -29.53
N GLY A 25 16.17 8.48 -29.95
CA GLY A 25 17.56 8.18 -29.59
C GLY A 25 18.54 9.22 -30.13
N ALA A 26 19.74 9.27 -29.54
CA ALA A 26 20.72 10.33 -29.83
C ALA A 26 21.08 10.42 -31.32
N ALA A 27 21.21 9.27 -31.99
CA ALA A 27 21.49 9.20 -33.42
C ALA A 27 20.36 9.75 -34.29
N ARG A 28 19.10 9.40 -33.99
CA ARG A 28 17.93 9.85 -34.74
C ARG A 28 17.61 11.32 -34.45
N ALA A 29 17.74 11.75 -33.20
CA ALA A 29 17.50 13.14 -32.79
C ALA A 29 18.37 14.14 -33.58
N ARG A 30 19.62 13.78 -33.92
CA ARG A 30 20.51 14.62 -34.76
C ARG A 30 19.99 14.87 -36.19
N ASN A 31 19.10 14.02 -36.68
CA ASN A 31 18.56 14.08 -38.05
C ASN A 31 17.14 14.66 -38.10
N GLU A 32 16.50 14.90 -36.96
CA GLU A 32 15.14 15.43 -36.85
C GLU A 32 15.19 16.95 -36.61
N SER A 33 14.34 17.72 -37.30
CA SER A 33 14.37 19.18 -37.16
C SER A 33 13.57 19.64 -35.95
N GLY A 34 14.21 20.40 -35.07
CA GLY A 34 13.57 20.94 -33.86
C GLY A 34 13.73 20.02 -32.65
N THR A 35 12.99 20.32 -31.59
CA THR A 35 13.04 19.56 -30.33
C THR A 35 11.80 18.69 -30.18
N HIS A 36 12.00 17.39 -29.97
CA HIS A 36 10.90 16.42 -29.85
C HIS A 36 10.99 15.68 -28.52
N ALA A 37 9.90 15.72 -27.76
CA ALA A 37 9.80 15.08 -26.46
C ALA A 37 8.47 14.33 -26.30
N ILE A 38 8.45 13.35 -25.41
CA ILE A 38 7.22 12.75 -24.88
C ILE A 38 7.01 13.32 -23.48
N MET A 39 5.83 13.87 -23.25
CA MET A 39 5.38 14.43 -21.99
C MET A 39 4.56 13.36 -21.27
N LEU A 40 5.09 12.82 -20.18
CA LEU A 40 4.53 11.63 -19.54
C LEU A 40 3.75 11.98 -18.26
N ASP A 41 2.43 11.78 -18.30
CA ASP A 41 1.51 11.88 -17.15
C ASP A 41 1.38 10.53 -16.42
N GLY A 42 1.54 9.43 -17.16
CA GLY A 42 1.38 8.05 -16.65
C GLY A 42 -0.04 7.48 -16.77
N ARG A 43 -1.03 8.29 -17.17
CA ARG A 43 -2.32 7.84 -17.74
C ARG A 43 -2.69 8.69 -18.96
N ASP A 44 -3.90 9.25 -18.95
CA ASP A 44 -4.61 9.79 -20.10
C ASP A 44 -4.03 11.11 -20.63
N GLY A 45 -3.29 11.85 -19.80
CA GLY A 45 -2.72 13.14 -20.15
C GLY A 45 -1.38 13.08 -20.89
N SER A 46 -0.81 11.90 -21.16
CA SER A 46 0.51 11.83 -21.84
C SER A 46 0.40 12.23 -23.32
N PHE A 47 1.36 13.00 -23.82
CA PHE A 47 1.35 13.53 -25.20
C PHE A 47 2.75 13.68 -25.81
N ALA A 48 2.82 13.65 -27.14
CA ALA A 48 4.02 13.96 -27.90
C ALA A 48 4.12 15.48 -28.12
N LEU A 49 5.25 16.10 -27.77
CA LEU A 49 5.53 17.51 -27.99
C LEU A 49 6.62 17.67 -29.06
N SER A 50 6.36 18.49 -30.07
CA SER A 50 7.31 18.84 -31.13
C SER A 50 7.41 20.36 -31.24
N ILE A 51 8.60 20.89 -30.99
CA ILE A 51 8.90 22.32 -31.04
C ILE A 51 9.75 22.54 -32.29
N VAL A 52 9.15 23.11 -33.33
CA VAL A 52 9.80 23.26 -34.64
C VAL A 52 10.48 24.62 -34.77
N ASP A 53 11.66 24.62 -35.38
CA ASP A 53 12.52 25.81 -35.55
C ASP A 53 12.35 26.50 -36.91
N SER A 54 11.65 25.90 -37.86
CA SER A 54 11.38 26.46 -39.20
C SER A 54 9.87 26.56 -39.50
N GLU A 55 9.50 27.14 -40.65
CA GLU A 55 8.12 27.04 -41.17
C GLU A 55 7.73 25.59 -41.56
N SER A 56 8.68 24.65 -41.54
CA SER A 56 8.44 23.25 -41.88
C SER A 56 7.65 22.57 -40.75
N ARG A 57 6.36 22.29 -41.00
CA ARG A 57 5.50 21.55 -40.07
C ARG A 57 5.82 20.06 -40.11
N VAL A 58 5.63 19.37 -38.99
CA VAL A 58 5.64 17.90 -38.99
C VAL A 58 4.38 17.45 -39.73
N PRO A 59 4.49 16.62 -40.79
CA PRO A 59 3.32 16.14 -41.50
C PRO A 59 2.34 15.45 -40.54
N ARG A 60 1.04 15.73 -40.69
CA ARG A 60 -0.02 15.20 -39.81
C ARG A 60 0.05 13.67 -39.66
N ALA A 61 0.24 12.95 -40.76
CA ALA A 61 0.38 11.50 -40.75
C ALA A 61 1.58 11.05 -39.90
N THR A 62 2.72 11.72 -40.03
CA THR A 62 3.93 11.45 -39.25
C THR A 62 3.72 11.76 -37.76
N ALA A 63 3.10 12.88 -37.42
CA ALA A 63 2.81 13.24 -36.02
C ALA A 63 1.90 12.21 -35.35
N ASN A 64 0.83 11.80 -36.03
CA ASN A 64 -0.12 10.80 -35.52
C ASN A 64 0.54 9.41 -35.39
N GLN A 65 1.33 8.97 -36.39
CA GLN A 65 2.06 7.71 -36.32
C GLN A 65 3.06 7.67 -35.16
N ARG A 66 3.78 8.77 -34.91
CA ARG A 66 4.69 8.90 -33.77
C ARG A 66 3.94 8.82 -32.44
N ALA A 67 2.82 9.53 -32.30
CA ALA A 67 1.99 9.49 -31.10
C ALA A 67 1.44 8.08 -30.83
N TRP A 68 0.88 7.44 -31.87
CA TRP A 68 0.38 6.06 -31.78
C TRP A 68 1.50 5.09 -31.37
N SER A 69 2.66 5.14 -32.03
CA SER A 69 3.80 4.24 -31.75
C SER A 69 4.39 4.44 -30.35
N ALA A 70 4.36 5.67 -29.83
CA ALA A 70 4.81 5.99 -28.47
C ALA A 70 3.73 5.72 -27.39
N ASN A 71 2.57 5.17 -27.77
CA ASN A 71 1.42 4.93 -26.90
C ASN A 71 0.90 6.20 -26.19
N VAL A 72 0.84 7.32 -26.91
CA VAL A 72 0.25 8.58 -26.42
C VAL A 72 -0.90 9.02 -27.32
N ARG A 73 -1.91 9.68 -26.74
CA ARG A 73 -3.16 10.03 -27.46
C ARG A 73 -3.00 11.26 -28.33
N TRP A 74 -2.23 12.22 -27.85
CA TRP A 74 -2.12 13.54 -28.43
C TRP A 74 -0.73 13.80 -28.99
N SER A 75 -0.69 14.54 -30.10
CA SER A 75 0.51 15.22 -30.58
C SER A 75 0.28 16.73 -30.57
N VAL A 76 1.29 17.45 -30.06
CA VAL A 76 1.32 18.90 -29.91
C VAL A 76 2.50 19.42 -30.71
N GLU A 77 2.23 20.23 -31.72
CA GLU A 77 3.26 20.90 -32.52
C GLU A 77 3.25 22.39 -32.21
N LEU A 78 4.34 22.91 -31.64
CA LEU A 78 4.49 24.33 -31.32
C LEU A 78 5.37 25.02 -32.37
N ASN A 79 4.83 26.07 -33.00
CA ASN A 79 5.56 26.88 -33.98
C ASN A 79 6.30 28.08 -33.35
N GLN A 80 7.00 28.87 -34.17
CA GLN A 80 7.72 30.08 -33.72
C GLN A 80 6.82 31.16 -33.10
N GLY A 81 5.55 31.24 -33.52
CA GLY A 81 4.58 32.19 -32.99
C GLY A 81 3.89 31.73 -31.71
N SER A 82 4.40 30.69 -31.05
CA SER A 82 3.79 30.04 -29.87
C SER A 82 2.35 29.58 -30.09
N MET A 83 2.02 29.20 -31.34
CA MET A 83 0.75 28.54 -31.67
C MET A 83 0.96 27.03 -31.61
N ALA A 84 0.25 26.37 -30.70
CA ALA A 84 0.22 24.93 -30.54
C ALA A 84 -0.86 24.33 -31.43
N THR A 85 -0.48 23.44 -32.34
CA THR A 85 -1.41 22.61 -33.11
C THR A 85 -1.59 21.27 -32.39
N LEU A 86 -2.83 20.95 -32.01
CA LEU A 86 -3.20 19.75 -31.26
C LEU A 86 -3.86 18.75 -32.21
N ARG A 87 -3.36 17.51 -32.24
CA ARG A 87 -3.89 16.43 -33.09
C ARG A 87 -4.03 15.13 -32.31
N ARG A 88 -5.02 14.32 -32.71
CA ARG A 88 -5.23 12.95 -32.21
C ARG A 88 -5.07 11.94 -33.32
N TRP A 89 -4.44 10.81 -33.02
CA TRP A 89 -4.25 9.76 -34.01
C TRP A 89 -5.53 8.95 -34.28
N ASP A 90 -6.41 8.80 -33.29
CA ASP A 90 -7.68 8.06 -33.35
C ASP A 90 -8.86 8.89 -33.84
N ALA A 91 -8.67 10.20 -33.94
CA ALA A 91 -9.60 11.13 -34.58
C ALA A 91 -8.77 12.01 -35.53
N PRO A 92 -8.25 11.45 -36.64
CA PRO A 92 -7.24 12.11 -37.44
C PRO A 92 -7.72 13.49 -37.91
N ASP A 93 -9.01 13.64 -38.24
CA ASP A 93 -9.60 14.90 -38.71
C ASP A 93 -9.74 15.99 -37.63
N LEU A 94 -9.54 15.64 -36.37
CA LEU A 94 -9.52 16.59 -35.27
C LEU A 94 -8.15 17.29 -35.21
N GLU A 95 -8.11 18.54 -35.69
CA GLU A 95 -7.01 19.48 -35.49
C GLU A 95 -7.55 20.76 -34.85
N SER A 96 -6.92 21.21 -33.76
CA SER A 96 -7.21 22.52 -33.16
C SER A 96 -5.92 23.31 -32.94
N GLN A 97 -6.04 24.63 -32.90
CA GLN A 97 -4.91 25.53 -32.66
C GLN A 97 -5.20 26.40 -31.44
N GLN A 98 -4.22 26.48 -30.53
CA GLN A 98 -4.31 27.27 -29.31
C GLN A 98 -3.01 28.02 -29.12
N ARG A 99 -3.09 29.27 -28.65
CA ARG A 99 -1.91 30.10 -28.38
C ARG A 99 -1.39 29.78 -26.98
N VAL A 100 -0.06 29.70 -26.84
CA VAL A 100 0.60 29.29 -25.61
C VAL A 100 1.62 30.36 -25.20
N GLU A 101 1.21 31.27 -24.32
CA GLU A 101 2.10 32.34 -23.82
C GLU A 101 2.40 32.20 -22.33
N THR A 102 1.58 31.46 -21.59
CA THR A 102 1.63 31.31 -20.14
C THR A 102 1.54 29.85 -19.71
N GLU A 103 1.85 29.59 -18.43
CA GLU A 103 1.64 28.27 -17.81
C GLU A 103 0.14 27.88 -17.80
N ASP A 104 -0.76 28.85 -17.60
CA ASP A 104 -2.21 28.64 -17.60
C ASP A 104 -2.74 28.16 -18.96
N ASP A 105 -2.17 28.65 -20.07
CA ASP A 105 -2.56 28.21 -21.42
C ASP A 105 -2.25 26.71 -21.62
N VAL A 106 -1.09 26.27 -21.13
CA VAL A 106 -0.69 24.85 -21.20
C VAL A 106 -1.51 23.99 -20.25
N ALA A 107 -1.83 24.50 -19.06
CA ALA A 107 -2.72 23.82 -18.12
C ALA A 107 -4.12 23.59 -18.74
N ALA A 108 -4.67 24.58 -19.45
CA ALA A 108 -5.96 24.45 -20.12
C ALA A 108 -5.93 23.39 -21.25
N ILE A 109 -4.86 23.34 -22.04
CA ILE A 109 -4.65 22.29 -23.06
C ILE A 109 -4.57 20.91 -22.38
N PHE A 110 -3.84 20.80 -21.29
CA PHE A 110 -3.68 19.54 -20.58
C PHE A 110 -4.98 19.06 -19.93
N ASP A 111 -5.77 19.96 -19.33
CA ASP A 111 -7.10 19.63 -18.80
C ASP A 111 -8.03 19.09 -19.89
N GLN A 112 -7.97 19.65 -21.11
CA GLN A 112 -8.68 19.12 -22.27
C GLN A 112 -8.25 17.68 -22.57
N PHE A 113 -6.96 17.37 -22.50
CA PHE A 113 -6.46 16.01 -22.75
C PHE A 113 -6.96 15.02 -21.70
N GLN A 114 -6.97 15.40 -20.41
CA GLN A 114 -7.43 14.53 -19.33
C GLN A 114 -8.93 14.24 -19.37
N GLN A 115 -9.74 15.18 -19.85
CA GLN A 115 -11.18 15.02 -20.00
C GLN A 115 -11.58 14.23 -21.26
N THR A 116 -10.60 13.90 -22.10
CA THR A 116 -10.83 13.23 -23.36
C THR A 116 -11.01 11.71 -23.18
N PRO A 117 -12.10 11.11 -23.73
CA PRO A 117 -12.32 9.67 -23.65
C PRO A 117 -11.19 8.85 -24.27
N SER A 118 -11.01 7.63 -23.77
CA SER A 118 -10.08 6.64 -24.34
C SER A 118 -10.40 6.36 -25.80
N PRO A 119 -9.39 6.07 -26.65
CA PRO A 119 -9.59 5.72 -28.05
C PRO A 119 -10.48 4.47 -28.17
N SER A 120 -11.33 4.44 -29.19
CA SER A 120 -12.10 3.24 -29.57
C SER A 120 -11.34 2.32 -30.52
N GLU A 121 -10.30 2.85 -31.18
CA GLU A 121 -9.38 2.10 -32.05
C GLU A 121 -8.29 1.40 -31.23
N ASN A 122 -7.73 0.31 -31.78
CA ASN A 122 -6.64 -0.44 -31.15
C ASN A 122 -5.40 0.43 -30.96
N THR A 123 -4.86 0.45 -29.73
CA THR A 123 -3.59 1.10 -29.41
C THR A 123 -2.41 0.27 -29.92
N VAL A 124 -1.22 0.86 -29.91
CA VAL A 124 0.02 0.11 -30.20
C VAL A 124 0.25 -1.03 -29.20
N ILE A 125 -0.21 -0.87 -27.95
CA ILE A 125 -0.13 -1.92 -26.93
C ILE A 125 -1.06 -3.07 -27.30
N ASP A 126 -2.32 -2.80 -27.65
CA ASP A 126 -3.27 -3.83 -28.07
C ASP A 126 -2.71 -4.62 -29.25
N ARG A 127 -2.13 -3.92 -30.24
CA ARG A 127 -1.52 -4.56 -31.41
C ARG A 127 -0.29 -5.41 -31.07
N ALA A 128 0.57 -4.91 -30.20
CA ALA A 128 1.74 -5.66 -29.74
C ALA A 128 1.33 -6.88 -28.91
N LEU A 129 0.23 -6.81 -28.14
CA LEU A 129 -0.33 -7.93 -27.39
C LEU A 129 -1.02 -8.96 -28.31
N GLU A 130 -1.74 -8.55 -29.35
CA GLU A 130 -2.25 -9.46 -30.39
C GLU A 130 -1.11 -10.27 -31.02
N THR A 131 -0.01 -9.58 -31.36
CA THR A 131 1.20 -10.21 -31.89
C THR A 131 1.84 -11.13 -30.86
N PHE A 132 1.89 -10.72 -29.59
CA PHE A 132 2.41 -11.53 -28.49
C PHE A 132 1.62 -12.83 -28.32
N GLY A 133 0.29 -12.76 -28.34
CA GLY A 133 -0.59 -13.92 -28.29
C GLY A 133 -0.37 -14.87 -29.47
N ALA A 134 -0.15 -14.33 -30.68
CA ALA A 134 0.21 -15.12 -31.85
C ALA A 134 1.57 -15.82 -31.70
N VAL A 135 2.59 -15.11 -31.23
CA VAL A 135 3.90 -15.70 -30.89
C VAL A 135 3.73 -16.83 -29.87
N ARG A 136 2.94 -16.60 -28.81
CA ARG A 136 2.68 -17.59 -27.77
C ARG A 136 2.09 -18.87 -28.34
N ALA A 137 0.99 -18.77 -29.08
CA ALA A 137 0.33 -19.94 -29.67
C ALA A 137 1.26 -20.72 -30.60
N ALA A 138 2.02 -20.01 -31.43
CA ALA A 138 2.89 -20.63 -32.41
C ALA A 138 4.11 -21.32 -31.76
N VAL A 139 4.66 -20.71 -30.71
CA VAL A 139 5.76 -21.28 -29.90
C VAL A 139 5.29 -22.48 -29.08
N GLU A 140 4.15 -22.38 -28.39
CA GLU A 140 3.59 -23.48 -27.60
C GLU A 140 3.23 -24.70 -28.47
N LYS A 141 2.70 -24.48 -29.69
CA LYS A 141 2.42 -25.53 -30.67
C LYS A 141 3.67 -26.31 -31.10
N ARG A 142 4.84 -25.68 -31.07
CA ARG A 142 6.14 -26.33 -31.35
C ARG A 142 6.80 -26.90 -30.10
N GLY A 143 6.13 -26.88 -28.94
CA GLY A 143 6.62 -27.39 -27.66
C GLY A 143 7.52 -26.42 -26.88
N GLY A 144 7.51 -25.13 -27.23
CA GLY A 144 8.20 -24.09 -26.46
C GLY A 144 7.46 -23.74 -25.16
N ASN A 145 8.19 -23.20 -24.19
CA ASN A 145 7.67 -22.75 -22.90
C ASN A 145 7.53 -21.21 -22.85
N SER A 146 7.01 -20.66 -21.75
CA SER A 146 6.79 -19.21 -21.61
C SER A 146 8.06 -18.36 -21.68
N VAL A 147 9.25 -18.89 -21.35
CA VAL A 147 10.52 -18.19 -21.55
C VAL A 147 10.84 -18.10 -23.03
N ASP A 148 10.57 -19.16 -23.81
CA ASP A 148 10.73 -19.15 -25.26
C ASP A 148 9.80 -18.12 -25.91
N VAL A 149 8.57 -17.97 -25.40
CA VAL A 149 7.61 -16.96 -25.88
C VAL A 149 8.16 -15.56 -25.66
N ALA A 150 8.58 -15.24 -24.43
CA ALA A 150 9.15 -13.93 -24.10
C ALA A 150 10.42 -13.63 -24.93
N PHE A 151 11.30 -14.62 -25.08
CA PHE A 151 12.53 -14.46 -25.86
C PHE A 151 12.25 -14.28 -27.36
N SER A 152 11.30 -15.03 -27.91
CA SER A 152 10.89 -14.91 -29.32
C SER A 152 10.27 -13.55 -29.62
N PHE A 153 9.46 -13.05 -28.68
CA PHE A 153 8.87 -11.71 -28.80
C PHE A 153 9.92 -10.59 -28.70
N ASN A 154 10.92 -10.73 -27.81
CA ASN A 154 12.04 -9.79 -27.76
C ASN A 154 12.82 -9.76 -29.08
N ILE A 155 13.06 -10.93 -29.71
CA ILE A 155 13.70 -11.00 -31.03
C ILE A 155 12.86 -10.28 -32.08
N LEU A 156 11.54 -10.50 -32.07
CA LEU A 156 10.61 -9.87 -33.01
C LEU A 156 10.64 -8.34 -32.89
N ILE A 157 10.50 -7.80 -31.67
CA ILE A 157 10.56 -6.36 -31.42
C ILE A 157 11.92 -5.80 -31.82
N ALA A 158 13.02 -6.44 -31.41
CA ALA A 158 14.36 -6.01 -31.77
C ALA A 158 14.57 -5.98 -33.28
N TRP A 159 14.05 -6.98 -34.00
CA TRP A 159 14.12 -7.05 -35.45
C TRP A 159 13.39 -5.88 -36.11
N VAL A 160 12.14 -5.63 -35.70
CA VAL A 160 11.34 -4.52 -36.23
C VAL A 160 12.00 -3.17 -35.92
N ALA A 161 12.66 -3.02 -34.77
CA ALA A 161 13.35 -1.80 -34.37
C ALA A 161 14.67 -1.55 -35.14
N THR A 162 15.40 -2.59 -35.54
CA THR A 162 16.77 -2.46 -36.06
C THR A 162 16.91 -2.70 -37.56
N VAL A 163 16.01 -3.48 -38.17
CA VAL A 163 16.09 -3.86 -39.58
C VAL A 163 14.87 -3.31 -40.31
N THR A 164 15.05 -2.68 -41.47
CA THR A 164 13.98 -2.01 -42.24
C THR A 164 13.45 -2.84 -43.42
N GLY A 165 13.94 -4.07 -43.61
CA GLY A 165 13.52 -4.97 -44.69
C GLY A 165 12.36 -5.91 -44.32
N ASP A 166 11.60 -6.33 -45.32
CA ASP A 166 10.50 -7.32 -45.22
C ASP A 166 10.96 -8.71 -45.68
N ASP A 167 12.01 -9.25 -45.03
CA ASP A 167 12.42 -10.63 -45.31
C ASP A 167 11.43 -11.60 -44.68
N THR A 168 10.48 -12.07 -45.50
CA THR A 168 9.44 -13.00 -45.09
C THR A 168 9.97 -14.44 -44.86
N SER A 169 11.20 -14.74 -45.31
CA SER A 169 11.82 -16.06 -45.19
C SER A 169 12.64 -16.25 -43.92
N LEU A 170 12.80 -15.19 -43.12
CA LEU A 170 13.67 -15.17 -41.95
C LEU A 170 13.18 -16.11 -40.84
N THR A 171 14.08 -16.96 -40.33
CA THR A 171 13.81 -17.76 -39.13
C THR A 171 14.24 -17.05 -37.85
N LEU A 172 13.66 -17.45 -36.71
CA LEU A 172 13.99 -16.92 -35.39
C LEU A 172 15.49 -17.02 -35.07
N PHE A 173 16.14 -18.14 -35.43
CA PHE A 173 17.59 -18.32 -35.24
C PHE A 173 18.40 -17.37 -36.11
N GLN A 174 18.02 -17.20 -37.37
CA GLN A 174 18.68 -16.28 -38.30
C GLN A 174 18.54 -14.83 -37.84
N ALA A 175 17.33 -14.45 -37.38
CA ALA A 175 17.04 -13.13 -36.82
C ALA A 175 17.92 -12.85 -35.59
N ALA A 176 17.96 -13.75 -34.62
CA ALA A 176 18.78 -13.60 -33.42
C ALA A 176 20.28 -13.47 -33.75
N ARG A 177 20.78 -14.29 -34.69
CA ARG A 177 22.18 -14.24 -35.13
C ARG A 177 22.53 -12.93 -35.83
N ALA A 178 21.62 -12.38 -36.62
CA ALA A 178 21.80 -11.11 -37.30
C ALA A 178 21.75 -9.93 -36.32
N LEU A 179 20.77 -9.91 -35.41
CA LEU A 179 20.63 -8.90 -34.35
C LEU A 179 21.85 -8.82 -33.43
N ARG A 180 22.46 -9.96 -33.13
CA ARG A 180 23.70 -10.00 -32.33
C ARG A 180 24.85 -9.20 -32.98
N ARG A 181 24.86 -9.14 -34.31
CA ARG A 181 25.85 -8.38 -35.10
C ARG A 181 25.41 -6.95 -35.35
N VAL A 182 24.10 -6.68 -35.29
CA VAL A 182 23.47 -5.42 -35.68
C VAL A 182 22.57 -4.94 -34.54
N GLY A 183 23.09 -4.02 -33.73
CA GLY A 183 22.29 -3.22 -32.79
C GLY A 183 21.84 -3.91 -31.48
N ALA A 184 21.83 -5.24 -31.37
CA ALA A 184 21.38 -5.94 -30.16
C ALA A 184 22.29 -7.12 -29.74
N PRO A 185 23.56 -6.86 -29.34
CA PRO A 185 24.54 -7.91 -29.03
C PRO A 185 24.17 -8.81 -27.83
N TRP A 186 23.20 -8.40 -27.01
CA TRP A 186 22.67 -9.21 -25.90
C TRP A 186 21.65 -10.27 -26.35
N ILE A 187 21.10 -10.17 -27.55
CA ILE A 187 20.28 -11.23 -28.14
C ILE A 187 21.24 -12.27 -28.71
N SER A 188 21.18 -13.48 -28.16
CA SER A 188 22.06 -14.58 -28.55
C SER A 188 21.24 -15.71 -29.17
N GLU A 189 21.65 -16.14 -30.36
CA GLU A 189 21.08 -17.29 -31.04
C GLU A 189 21.24 -18.60 -30.25
N ALA A 190 22.20 -18.65 -29.32
CA ALA A 190 22.40 -19.78 -28.42
C ALA A 190 21.26 -19.97 -27.39
N ASN A 191 20.45 -18.93 -27.17
CA ASN A 191 19.29 -18.99 -26.28
C ASN A 191 18.00 -19.38 -27.03
N VAL A 192 18.06 -19.61 -28.34
CA VAL A 192 16.92 -20.12 -29.13
C VAL A 192 16.85 -21.64 -28.98
N SER A 193 15.75 -22.13 -28.39
CA SER A 193 15.48 -23.56 -28.25
C SER A 193 15.49 -24.29 -29.60
N ASP A 194 16.00 -25.52 -29.63
CA ASP A 194 16.27 -26.26 -30.87
C ASP A 194 15.01 -26.45 -31.75
N ASN A 195 13.86 -26.70 -31.13
CA ASN A 195 12.55 -26.82 -31.78
C ASN A 195 12.02 -25.51 -32.39
N LEU A 196 12.62 -24.37 -32.08
CA LEU A 196 12.22 -23.04 -32.54
C LEU A 196 13.21 -22.41 -33.52
N ARG A 197 14.34 -23.06 -33.83
CA ARG A 197 15.36 -22.45 -34.72
C ARG A 197 14.83 -22.14 -36.12
N ASP A 198 13.99 -23.02 -36.66
CA ASP A 198 13.33 -22.87 -37.96
C ASP A 198 11.93 -22.26 -37.84
N PHE A 199 11.66 -21.51 -36.76
CA PHE A 199 10.41 -20.78 -36.58
C PHE A 199 10.36 -19.58 -37.53
N PRO A 200 9.37 -19.50 -38.45
CA PRO A 200 9.28 -18.39 -39.39
C PRO A 200 8.87 -17.12 -38.66
N LEU A 201 9.68 -16.06 -38.79
CA LEU A 201 9.44 -14.76 -38.15
C LEU A 201 8.78 -13.76 -39.09
N GLY A 202 8.91 -13.96 -40.41
CA GLY A 202 8.51 -13.01 -41.45
C GLY A 202 7.08 -12.50 -41.35
N GLU A 203 6.09 -13.38 -41.25
CA GLU A 203 4.67 -12.97 -41.17
C GLU A 203 4.34 -12.26 -39.85
N LEU A 204 5.03 -12.58 -38.77
CA LEU A 204 4.89 -11.89 -37.48
C LEU A 204 5.53 -10.49 -37.50
N VAL A 205 6.61 -10.31 -38.27
CA VAL A 205 7.21 -8.99 -38.53
C VAL A 205 6.21 -8.10 -39.25
N SER A 206 5.57 -8.62 -40.30
CA SER A 206 4.52 -7.89 -41.02
C SER A 206 3.33 -7.56 -40.12
N LEU A 207 2.87 -8.53 -39.32
CA LEU A 207 1.77 -8.33 -38.37
C LEU A 207 2.09 -7.20 -37.38
N LEU A 208 3.29 -7.19 -36.80
CA LEU A 208 3.68 -6.18 -35.82
C LEU A 208 3.88 -4.80 -36.46
N ARG A 209 4.41 -4.75 -37.69
CA ARG A 209 4.63 -3.50 -38.44
C ARG A 209 3.35 -2.83 -38.91
N ASP A 210 2.38 -3.62 -39.35
CA ASP A 210 1.10 -3.13 -39.85
C ASP A 210 0.16 -2.80 -38.68
N GLY A 211 -0.21 -1.52 -38.54
CA GLY A 211 -1.12 -1.01 -37.51
C GLY A 211 -2.58 -1.40 -37.69
N GLY A 212 -2.90 -2.28 -38.65
CA GLY A 212 -4.23 -2.87 -38.80
C GLY A 212 -5.29 -1.81 -39.12
N SER A 213 -6.34 -1.70 -38.30
CA SER A 213 -7.44 -0.74 -38.51
C SER A 213 -6.99 0.72 -38.45
N SER A 214 -5.89 1.02 -37.74
CA SER A 214 -5.39 2.39 -37.59
C SER A 214 -4.71 2.93 -38.86
N GLY A 215 -4.25 2.05 -39.76
CA GLY A 215 -3.52 2.42 -40.98
C GLY A 215 -2.12 3.02 -40.76
N TYR A 216 -1.61 3.07 -39.52
CA TYR A 216 -0.26 3.56 -39.21
C TYR A 216 0.77 2.42 -39.25
N LEU A 217 2.01 2.74 -39.63
CA LEU A 217 3.12 1.79 -39.52
C LEU A 217 3.83 1.94 -38.17
N LEU A 218 4.14 0.83 -37.51
CA LEU A 218 4.84 0.84 -36.23
C LEU A 218 6.25 1.41 -36.36
N ASP A 219 6.50 2.47 -35.59
CA ASP A 219 7.84 2.91 -35.24
C ASP A 219 8.29 2.17 -33.97
N ALA A 220 8.97 1.03 -34.14
CA ALA A 220 9.32 0.16 -33.01
C ALA A 220 10.34 0.80 -32.05
N ASP A 221 11.15 1.75 -32.51
CA ASP A 221 12.01 2.53 -31.63
C ASP A 221 11.17 3.29 -30.59
N LEU A 222 10.10 3.96 -31.04
CA LEU A 222 9.18 4.67 -30.14
C LEU A 222 8.43 3.74 -29.20
N LEU A 223 8.00 2.56 -29.67
CA LEU A 223 7.35 1.55 -28.82
C LEU A 223 8.27 1.08 -27.70
N VAL A 224 9.51 0.69 -28.04
CA VAL A 224 10.47 0.21 -27.04
C VAL A 224 10.85 1.34 -26.08
N ARG A 225 11.08 2.54 -26.61
CA ARG A 225 11.55 3.68 -25.83
C ARG A 225 10.50 4.25 -24.89
N HIS A 226 9.22 4.28 -25.26
CA HIS A 226 8.18 4.98 -24.49
C HIS A 226 7.10 4.05 -23.91
N ALA A 227 6.82 2.91 -24.54
CA ALA A 227 5.66 2.08 -24.21
C ALA A 227 6.00 0.66 -23.70
N SER A 228 7.30 0.31 -23.63
CA SER A 228 7.75 -1.02 -23.18
C SER A 228 7.36 -1.36 -21.75
N GLY A 229 7.34 -0.39 -20.83
CA GLY A 229 6.89 -0.59 -19.44
C GLY A 229 5.51 -1.24 -19.41
N THR A 230 4.51 -0.52 -19.93
CA THR A 230 3.13 -1.00 -20.09
C THR A 230 3.05 -2.32 -20.88
N LEU A 231 3.72 -2.40 -22.05
CA LEU A 231 3.67 -3.59 -22.91
C LEU A 231 4.11 -4.87 -22.19
N TYR A 232 5.29 -4.86 -21.57
CA TYR A 232 5.83 -6.05 -20.92
C TYR A 232 5.10 -6.39 -19.62
N GLN A 233 4.48 -5.41 -18.96
CA GLN A 233 3.58 -5.68 -17.84
C GLN A 233 2.34 -6.46 -18.31
N GLU A 234 1.64 -5.99 -19.35
CA GLU A 234 0.45 -6.67 -19.88
C GLU A 234 0.79 -8.04 -20.49
N ALA A 235 1.88 -8.15 -21.25
CA ALA A 235 2.33 -9.43 -21.81
C ALA A 235 2.68 -10.45 -20.70
N HIS A 236 3.21 -9.99 -19.56
CA HIS A 236 3.47 -10.87 -18.41
C HIS A 236 2.19 -11.38 -17.75
N LYS A 237 1.14 -10.55 -17.68
CA LYS A 237 -0.21 -10.96 -17.22
C LYS A 237 -0.80 -12.02 -18.17
N GLU A 238 -0.63 -11.83 -19.47
CA GLU A 238 -1.16 -12.74 -20.49
C GLU A 238 -0.58 -14.16 -20.36
N LEU A 239 0.76 -14.29 -20.24
CA LEU A 239 1.44 -15.58 -20.07
C LEU A 239 0.94 -16.39 -18.86
N ARG A 240 0.39 -15.72 -17.86
CA ARG A 240 -0.08 -16.35 -16.61
C ARG A 240 -1.59 -16.59 -16.59
N SER A 241 -2.30 -16.06 -17.59
CA SER A 241 -3.71 -16.34 -17.84
C SER A 241 -3.83 -17.54 -18.80
N PRO A 242 -4.80 -18.46 -18.61
CA PRO A 242 -5.12 -19.46 -19.63
C PRO A 242 -5.48 -18.72 -20.92
N GLY A 243 -4.73 -18.96 -22.00
CA GLY A 243 -4.64 -18.09 -23.17
C GLY A 243 -5.99 -17.63 -23.74
N ILE A 244 -6.12 -16.33 -23.96
CA ILE A 244 -7.15 -15.75 -24.82
C ILE A 244 -6.50 -15.62 -26.19
N ILE A 245 -6.97 -16.36 -27.17
CA ILE A 245 -6.92 -15.89 -28.55
C ILE A 245 -8.37 -15.79 -28.98
N SER A 246 -8.81 -14.56 -29.24
CA SER A 246 -10.07 -14.31 -29.92
C SER A 246 -10.05 -15.07 -31.24
N SER A 247 -11.17 -15.70 -31.57
CA SER A 247 -11.35 -16.50 -32.78
C SER A 247 -11.39 -15.63 -34.06
N GLN A 248 -10.44 -14.72 -34.25
CA GLN A 248 -10.28 -13.94 -35.47
C GLN A 248 -9.46 -14.76 -36.49
N ARG A 249 -10.09 -15.80 -37.06
CA ARG A 249 -9.49 -16.62 -38.13
C ARG A 249 -9.08 -15.82 -39.38
N GLU A 250 -9.56 -14.59 -39.54
CA GLU A 250 -9.40 -13.78 -40.75
C GLU A 250 -8.08 -12.99 -40.81
N LEU A 251 -7.36 -12.82 -39.70
CA LEU A 251 -6.14 -12.01 -39.62
C LEU A 251 -4.83 -12.81 -39.44
N PHE A 252 -4.91 -14.12 -39.23
CA PHE A 252 -3.75 -14.94 -38.89
C PHE A 252 -3.53 -16.08 -39.90
N PRO A 253 -2.28 -16.32 -40.33
CA PRO A 253 -1.85 -17.52 -41.04
C PRO A 253 -2.35 -18.82 -40.40
N GLU A 254 -2.75 -19.78 -41.23
CA GLU A 254 -3.45 -21.02 -40.83
C GLU A 254 -2.69 -21.86 -39.79
N PHE A 255 -1.35 -21.78 -39.78
CA PHE A 255 -0.54 -22.49 -38.78
C PHE A 255 -0.59 -21.89 -37.36
N MET A 256 -1.12 -20.67 -37.20
CA MET A 256 -1.23 -19.94 -35.92
C MET A 256 -2.63 -20.01 -35.28
N VAL A 257 -3.64 -20.56 -35.97
CA VAL A 257 -4.98 -20.72 -35.43
C VAL A 257 -5.00 -21.88 -34.44
N VAL A 258 -5.37 -21.62 -33.18
CA VAL A 258 -5.53 -22.66 -32.14
C VAL A 258 -6.89 -22.49 -31.47
N ASP A 259 -7.66 -23.58 -31.40
CA ASP A 259 -8.97 -23.62 -30.74
C ASP A 259 -8.80 -23.98 -29.27
N HIS A 260 -9.15 -23.08 -28.33
CA HIS A 260 -8.99 -23.31 -26.89
C HIS A 260 -10.33 -23.15 -26.14
N GLY A 261 -11.02 -24.27 -25.94
CA GLY A 261 -12.24 -24.40 -25.12
C GLY A 261 -11.98 -24.61 -23.62
N GLY A 262 -11.04 -23.87 -23.02
CA GLY A 262 -10.63 -24.05 -21.62
C GLY A 262 -11.38 -23.15 -20.63
N ARG A 263 -11.84 -23.72 -19.50
CA ARG A 263 -12.41 -22.97 -18.38
C ARG A 263 -11.36 -22.08 -17.70
N ARG A 264 -11.79 -20.86 -17.35
CA ARG A 264 -11.03 -19.80 -16.70
C ARG A 264 -10.63 -20.19 -15.28
N ASP A 265 -9.33 -20.28 -15.01
CA ASP A 265 -8.79 -20.11 -13.66
C ASP A 265 -8.13 -18.72 -13.58
N ALA A 266 -8.40 -18.00 -12.48
CA ALA A 266 -7.89 -16.64 -12.30
C ALA A 266 -6.36 -16.64 -12.10
N ALA A 267 -5.68 -15.63 -12.66
CA ALA A 267 -4.27 -15.40 -12.41
C ALA A 267 -3.98 -15.34 -10.89
N PRO A 268 -2.80 -15.80 -10.42
CA PRO A 268 -2.45 -15.74 -9.00
C PRO A 268 -2.53 -14.30 -8.46
N SER A 269 -3.20 -14.10 -7.33
CA SER A 269 -3.60 -12.78 -6.80
C SER A 269 -2.47 -11.87 -6.30
N TYR A 270 -1.20 -12.25 -6.43
CA TYR A 270 -0.05 -11.56 -5.83
C TYR A 270 0.84 -10.81 -6.83
N ILE A 271 0.51 -10.81 -8.12
CA ILE A 271 1.27 -10.11 -9.15
C ILE A 271 0.58 -8.79 -9.43
N HIS A 272 1.19 -7.72 -8.97
CA HIS A 272 0.69 -6.36 -9.13
C HIS A 272 1.75 -5.55 -9.84
N HIS A 273 1.35 -4.89 -10.92
CA HIS A 273 2.25 -4.03 -11.67
C HIS A 273 2.23 -2.62 -11.10
N THR A 274 3.41 -2.01 -11.02
CA THR A 274 3.57 -0.62 -10.57
C THR A 274 3.18 0.31 -11.71
N PRO A 275 2.22 1.23 -11.51
CA PRO A 275 1.97 2.30 -12.47
C PRO A 275 3.25 3.12 -12.71
N GLU A 276 3.52 3.44 -13.97
CA GLU A 276 4.75 4.14 -14.39
C GLU A 276 4.88 5.52 -13.75
N SER A 277 3.78 6.27 -13.58
CA SER A 277 3.79 7.57 -12.89
C SER A 277 4.26 7.47 -11.45
N LEU A 278 3.78 6.47 -10.71
CA LEU A 278 4.21 6.22 -9.34
C LEU A 278 5.69 5.79 -9.29
N ALA A 279 6.12 4.91 -10.21
CA ALA A 279 7.52 4.49 -10.28
C ALA A 279 8.44 5.70 -10.51
N ARG A 280 8.12 6.57 -11.49
CA ARG A 280 8.85 7.81 -11.79
C ARG A 280 8.90 8.76 -10.60
N ALA A 281 7.76 9.02 -9.96
CA ALA A 281 7.72 9.88 -8.78
C ALA A 281 8.59 9.35 -7.63
N LEU A 282 8.60 8.04 -7.40
CA LEU A 282 9.46 7.41 -6.39
C LEU A 282 10.95 7.53 -6.74
N ILE A 283 11.30 7.41 -8.01
CA ILE A 283 12.68 7.59 -8.49
C ILE A 283 13.14 9.03 -8.31
N GLU A 284 12.34 10.01 -8.72
CA GLU A 284 12.69 11.44 -8.57
C GLU A 284 12.90 11.81 -7.11
N VAL A 285 12.01 11.33 -6.22
CA VAL A 285 12.18 11.53 -4.77
C VAL A 285 13.44 10.82 -4.27
N ALA A 286 13.76 9.63 -4.78
CA ALA A 286 15.00 8.94 -4.40
C ALA A 286 16.25 9.73 -4.83
N LEU A 287 16.28 10.23 -6.07
CA LEU A 287 17.38 11.03 -6.63
C LEU A 287 17.55 12.36 -5.88
N LYS A 288 16.46 12.96 -5.39
CA LYS A 288 16.50 14.18 -4.57
C LYS A 288 17.25 14.00 -3.24
N PHE A 289 17.16 12.81 -2.64
CA PHE A 289 17.69 12.55 -1.29
C PHE A 289 18.94 11.66 -1.25
N VAL A 290 19.37 11.12 -2.39
CA VAL A 290 20.58 10.30 -2.46
C VAL A 290 21.83 11.17 -2.35
N GLN A 291 22.80 10.69 -1.58
CA GLN A 291 24.14 11.28 -1.59
C GLN A 291 24.96 10.61 -2.69
N TRP A 292 25.36 11.40 -3.68
CA TRP A 292 26.24 10.94 -4.76
C TRP A 292 27.62 10.57 -4.19
N PRO A 293 28.17 9.38 -4.51
CA PRO A 293 29.48 8.98 -4.05
C PRO A 293 30.57 9.82 -4.74
N ASN A 294 31.63 10.14 -4.01
CA ASN A 294 32.80 10.83 -4.56
C ASN A 294 33.65 9.92 -5.47
N GLU A 295 33.63 8.61 -5.22
CA GLU A 295 34.41 7.60 -5.95
C GLU A 295 33.59 6.32 -6.19
N GLY A 296 33.85 5.65 -7.31
CA GLY A 296 33.20 4.39 -7.70
C GLY A 296 31.85 4.57 -8.41
N PRO A 297 31.30 3.46 -8.98
CA PRO A 297 30.05 3.51 -9.72
C PRO A 297 28.86 3.69 -8.78
N PHE A 298 27.93 4.56 -9.18
CA PHE A 298 26.64 4.71 -8.54
C PHE A 298 25.75 3.52 -8.90
N SER A 299 25.28 2.78 -7.90
CA SER A 299 24.53 1.54 -8.12
C SER A 299 23.06 1.67 -7.78
N ILE A 300 22.20 1.26 -8.72
CA ILE A 300 20.75 1.21 -8.58
C ILE A 300 20.33 -0.26 -8.64
N LEU A 301 19.68 -0.74 -7.58
CA LEU A 301 19.22 -2.13 -7.45
C LEU A 301 17.70 -2.20 -7.45
N ASP A 302 17.15 -3.10 -8.26
CA ASP A 302 15.80 -3.62 -8.09
C ASP A 302 15.87 -5.14 -7.79
N PRO A 303 15.66 -5.56 -6.52
CA PRO A 303 15.77 -6.95 -6.10
C PRO A 303 14.53 -7.81 -6.43
N ALA A 304 13.49 -7.23 -7.05
CA ALA A 304 12.29 -7.93 -7.50
C ALA A 304 11.79 -7.29 -8.80
N CYS A 305 12.66 -7.28 -9.81
CA CYS A 305 12.54 -6.34 -10.92
C CYS A 305 11.35 -6.57 -11.86
N GLY A 306 10.71 -7.74 -11.84
CA GLY A 306 9.60 -8.04 -12.73
C GLY A 306 10.00 -7.80 -14.20
N SER A 307 9.15 -7.12 -14.95
CA SER A 307 9.43 -6.69 -16.33
C SER A 307 10.39 -5.49 -16.46
N GLY A 308 10.97 -5.00 -15.36
CA GLY A 308 12.02 -3.98 -15.37
C GLY A 308 11.53 -2.52 -15.31
N VAL A 309 10.28 -2.26 -14.90
CA VAL A 309 9.69 -0.90 -14.94
C VAL A 309 10.52 0.13 -14.15
N PHE A 310 10.99 -0.20 -12.94
CA PHE A 310 11.82 0.73 -12.17
C PHE A 310 13.18 0.98 -12.82
N LEU A 311 13.76 -0.03 -13.50
CA LEU A 311 15.06 0.10 -14.16
C LEU A 311 14.97 1.02 -15.37
N ILE A 312 13.94 0.86 -16.21
CA ILE A 312 13.76 1.69 -17.39
C ILE A 312 13.37 3.12 -17.03
N GLU A 313 12.48 3.32 -16.06
CA GLU A 313 12.13 4.67 -15.60
C GLU A 313 13.34 5.35 -14.93
N ALA A 314 14.13 4.63 -14.13
CA ALA A 314 15.32 5.21 -13.52
C ALA A 314 16.36 5.63 -14.54
N PHE A 315 16.51 4.86 -15.62
CA PHE A 315 17.36 5.24 -16.73
C PHE A 315 16.87 6.50 -17.45
N ARG A 316 15.56 6.63 -17.69
CA ARG A 316 14.97 7.82 -18.32
C ARG A 316 15.19 9.09 -17.48
N GLU A 317 14.99 9.01 -16.15
CA GLU A 317 15.24 10.14 -15.24
C GLU A 317 16.74 10.52 -15.16
N LEU A 318 17.64 9.55 -15.26
CA LEU A 318 19.08 9.80 -15.23
C LEU A 318 19.61 10.41 -16.52
N ILE A 319 19.09 10.02 -17.69
CA ILE A 319 19.43 10.70 -18.95
C ILE A 319 19.10 12.19 -18.85
N ALA A 320 17.92 12.52 -18.31
CA ALA A 320 17.48 13.90 -18.21
C ALA A 320 18.31 14.74 -17.21
N SER A 321 18.88 14.11 -16.19
CA SER A 321 19.61 14.81 -15.10
C SER A 321 21.13 14.80 -15.25
N GLU A 322 21.69 14.08 -16.22
CA GLU A 322 23.13 13.96 -16.51
C GLU A 322 23.99 13.65 -15.26
N PRO A 323 23.99 12.40 -14.77
CA PRO A 323 24.63 12.05 -13.50
C PRO A 323 26.14 12.32 -13.50
N PRO A 324 26.71 12.71 -12.34
CA PRO A 324 28.12 13.08 -12.24
C PRO A 324 29.09 11.90 -12.33
N THR A 325 28.60 10.66 -12.38
CA THR A 325 29.43 9.43 -12.32
C THR A 325 28.82 8.31 -13.18
N SER A 326 29.58 7.24 -13.39
CA SER A 326 29.07 6.00 -14.00
C SER A 326 27.96 5.38 -13.15
N VAL A 327 26.93 4.85 -13.81
CA VAL A 327 25.76 4.24 -13.18
C VAL A 327 25.66 2.76 -13.54
N GLN A 328 25.50 1.91 -12.55
CA GLN A 328 25.24 0.48 -12.71
C GLN A 328 23.81 0.15 -12.28
N PHE A 329 23.00 -0.32 -13.22
CA PHE A 329 21.69 -0.88 -12.97
C PHE A 329 21.78 -2.38 -12.70
N VAL A 330 21.16 -2.83 -11.61
CA VAL A 330 21.10 -4.23 -11.21
C VAL A 330 19.64 -4.65 -11.03
N GLY A 331 19.17 -5.60 -11.83
CA GLY A 331 17.86 -6.23 -11.69
C GLY A 331 18.01 -7.66 -11.18
N ILE A 332 17.20 -8.08 -10.21
CA ILE A 332 17.13 -9.46 -9.74
C ILE A 332 15.67 -9.88 -9.70
N ASP A 333 15.34 -11.02 -10.30
CA ASP A 333 14.03 -11.65 -10.14
C ASP A 333 14.18 -13.17 -10.08
N LYS A 334 13.32 -13.84 -9.32
CA LYS A 334 13.29 -15.30 -9.24
C LYS A 334 12.69 -15.95 -10.49
N SER A 335 11.94 -15.18 -11.29
CA SER A 335 11.28 -15.64 -12.51
C SER A 335 12.17 -15.38 -13.72
N LYS A 336 12.60 -16.44 -14.39
CA LYS A 336 13.31 -16.32 -15.67
C LYS A 336 12.53 -15.53 -16.71
N ILE A 337 11.20 -15.72 -16.77
CA ILE A 337 10.31 -14.99 -17.68
C ILE A 337 10.43 -13.48 -17.43
N ALA A 338 10.37 -13.06 -16.16
CA ALA A 338 10.49 -11.64 -15.78
C ALA A 338 11.86 -11.07 -16.19
N VAL A 339 12.95 -11.78 -15.87
CA VAL A 339 14.31 -11.41 -16.28
C VAL A 339 14.44 -11.26 -17.79
N THR A 340 13.89 -12.20 -18.57
CA THR A 340 13.90 -12.15 -20.03
C THR A 340 13.13 -10.94 -20.55
N MET A 341 11.96 -10.64 -19.98
CA MET A 341 11.14 -9.48 -20.38
C MET A 341 11.77 -8.14 -20.00
N ALA A 342 12.51 -8.06 -18.89
CA ALA A 342 13.21 -6.85 -18.48
C ALA A 342 14.49 -6.57 -19.30
N GLU A 343 15.17 -7.62 -19.78
CA GLU A 343 16.50 -7.48 -20.36
C GLU A 343 16.52 -6.70 -21.68
N HIS A 344 15.61 -7.02 -22.61
CA HIS A 344 15.59 -6.35 -23.92
C HIS A 344 15.32 -4.84 -23.85
N PRO A 345 14.20 -4.36 -23.25
CA PRO A 345 13.87 -2.94 -23.28
C PRO A 345 14.90 -2.06 -22.55
N VAL A 346 15.44 -2.53 -21.41
CA VAL A 346 16.43 -1.74 -20.64
C VAL A 346 17.77 -1.69 -21.39
N ARG A 347 18.24 -2.79 -21.98
CA ARG A 347 19.48 -2.78 -22.77
C ARG A 347 19.36 -1.94 -24.03
N TYR A 348 18.23 -2.03 -24.71
CA TYR A 348 17.95 -1.22 -25.89
C TYR A 348 17.96 0.28 -25.56
N ALA A 349 17.28 0.68 -24.48
CA ALA A 349 17.29 2.06 -24.02
C ALA A 349 18.73 2.57 -23.70
N ILE A 350 19.54 1.75 -23.02
CA ILE A 350 20.94 2.07 -22.72
C ILE A 350 21.79 2.18 -23.99
N SER A 351 21.68 1.25 -24.93
CA SER A 351 22.49 1.31 -26.17
C SER A 351 22.18 2.53 -27.02
N GLU A 352 20.91 2.91 -27.11
CA GLU A 352 20.45 4.07 -27.90
C GLU A 352 20.89 5.42 -27.32
N SER A 353 21.35 5.46 -26.07
CA SER A 353 21.90 6.67 -25.48
C SER A 353 23.32 6.98 -25.96
N GLU A 354 24.03 6.00 -26.53
CA GLU A 354 25.46 6.09 -26.87
C GLU A 354 26.37 6.46 -25.67
N ASP A 355 25.86 6.39 -24.42
CA ASP A 355 26.58 6.81 -23.21
C ASP A 355 27.12 5.59 -22.43
N SER A 356 28.43 5.39 -22.53
CA SER A 356 29.16 4.30 -21.86
C SER A 356 29.18 4.38 -20.32
N ARG A 357 28.70 5.47 -19.71
CA ARG A 357 28.57 5.59 -18.25
C ARG A 357 27.53 4.63 -17.69
N TYR A 358 26.58 4.17 -18.49
CA TYR A 358 25.50 3.29 -18.06
C TYR A 358 25.81 1.83 -18.32
N SER A 359 25.61 0.98 -17.32
CA SER A 359 25.77 -0.47 -17.44
C SER A 359 24.59 -1.21 -16.81
N LEU A 360 24.26 -2.39 -17.34
CA LEU A 360 23.15 -3.22 -16.87
C LEU A 360 23.59 -4.64 -16.55
N ARG A 361 23.12 -5.13 -15.40
CA ARG A 361 23.18 -6.54 -15.01
C ARG A 361 21.80 -7.01 -14.52
N ILE A 362 21.16 -7.93 -15.25
CA ILE A 362 19.95 -8.60 -14.77
C ILE A 362 20.26 -10.06 -14.44
N VAL A 363 19.78 -10.56 -13.31
CA VAL A 363 20.11 -11.90 -12.79
C VAL A 363 18.84 -12.64 -12.39
N GLU A 364 18.73 -13.90 -12.82
CA GLU A 364 17.74 -14.83 -12.31
C GLU A 364 18.19 -15.40 -10.97
N HIS A 365 17.57 -14.98 -9.88
CA HIS A 365 17.85 -15.49 -8.54
C HIS A 365 16.75 -15.13 -7.55
N ASP A 366 16.55 -15.94 -6.51
CA ASP A 366 15.83 -15.49 -5.32
C ASP A 366 16.69 -14.47 -4.56
N SER A 367 16.34 -13.19 -4.65
CA SER A 367 17.11 -12.12 -4.02
C SER A 367 17.13 -12.24 -2.49
N LEU A 368 16.10 -12.78 -1.83
CA LEU A 368 16.14 -12.98 -0.37
C LEU A 368 17.17 -14.04 0.03
N ALA A 369 17.41 -15.04 -0.82
CA ALA A 369 18.44 -16.06 -0.60
C ALA A 369 19.89 -15.54 -0.78
N ILE A 370 20.10 -14.42 -1.49
CA ILE A 370 21.43 -13.83 -1.65
C ILE A 370 21.90 -13.21 -0.33
N LYS A 371 23.00 -13.69 0.25
CA LYS A 371 23.47 -13.21 1.57
C LYS A 371 23.75 -11.70 1.61
N ASN A 372 24.33 -11.15 0.56
CA ASN A 372 24.72 -9.73 0.49
C ASN A 372 24.31 -9.15 -0.88
N TRP A 373 23.46 -8.12 -0.88
CA TRP A 373 23.10 -7.35 -2.07
C TRP A 373 24.15 -6.32 -2.48
N GLY A 374 25.30 -6.32 -1.81
CA GLY A 374 26.34 -5.31 -1.94
C GLY A 374 26.05 -4.12 -1.04
N LYS A 375 26.21 -2.92 -1.58
CA LYS A 375 25.84 -1.66 -0.92
C LYS A 375 25.25 -0.69 -1.94
N PRO A 376 24.04 -0.96 -2.47
CA PRO A 376 23.42 -0.10 -3.46
C PRO A 376 23.27 1.35 -2.97
N ASN A 377 23.46 2.32 -3.87
CA ASN A 377 23.18 3.72 -3.60
C ASN A 377 21.69 4.00 -3.64
N ILE A 378 20.97 3.37 -4.57
CA ILE A 378 19.50 3.38 -4.59
C ILE A 378 18.98 1.95 -4.67
N VAL A 379 17.94 1.66 -3.88
CA VAL A 379 17.08 0.50 -4.10
C VAL A 379 15.70 0.99 -4.53
N LEU A 380 15.22 0.52 -5.68
CA LEU A 380 13.90 0.82 -6.24
C LEU A 380 13.14 -0.50 -6.36
N MET A 381 11.95 -0.62 -5.79
CA MET A 381 11.20 -1.88 -5.92
C MET A 381 9.70 -1.80 -5.71
N ASN A 382 9.02 -2.77 -6.30
CA ASN A 382 7.69 -3.23 -5.88
C ASN A 382 7.81 -4.71 -5.51
N PRO A 383 8.07 -5.03 -4.23
CA PRO A 383 8.30 -6.41 -3.80
C PRO A 383 7.00 -7.24 -3.89
N PRO A 384 7.09 -8.58 -3.97
CA PRO A 384 5.90 -9.43 -4.04
C PRO A 384 5.05 -9.34 -2.75
N PHE A 385 3.72 -9.23 -2.88
CA PHE A 385 2.79 -9.18 -1.74
C PHE A 385 2.17 -10.56 -1.53
N VAL A 386 2.74 -11.34 -0.62
CA VAL A 386 2.28 -12.71 -0.34
C VAL A 386 2.09 -12.89 1.15
N ALA A 387 0.84 -13.15 1.53
CA ALA A 387 0.47 -13.35 2.91
C ALA A 387 1.15 -14.59 3.50
N TRP A 388 1.54 -14.52 4.77
CA TRP A 388 2.26 -15.59 5.48
C TRP A 388 1.69 -17.01 5.30
N ASN A 389 0.36 -17.14 5.26
CA ASN A 389 -0.30 -18.44 5.16
C ASN A 389 -0.14 -19.08 3.77
N GLU A 390 0.14 -18.28 2.74
CA GLU A 390 0.35 -18.70 1.36
C GLU A 390 1.82 -19.00 1.06
N LEU A 391 2.74 -18.50 1.89
CA LEU A 391 4.18 -18.74 1.72
C LEU A 391 4.55 -20.22 1.88
N PRO A 392 5.36 -20.77 0.96
CA PRO A 392 6.04 -22.05 1.14
C PRO A 392 6.92 -22.09 2.40
N PRO A 393 7.21 -23.28 2.96
CA PRO A 393 8.06 -23.40 4.15
C PRO A 393 9.46 -22.77 4.00
N GLY A 394 10.07 -22.87 2.82
CA GLY A 394 11.38 -22.26 2.53
C GLY A 394 11.35 -20.74 2.62
N ASP A 395 10.39 -20.10 1.95
CA ASP A 395 10.19 -18.65 1.97
C ASP A 395 9.91 -18.14 3.40
N ARG A 396 9.15 -18.90 4.20
CA ARG A 396 8.93 -18.55 5.63
C ARG A 396 10.23 -18.56 6.44
N GLN A 397 11.14 -19.48 6.15
CA GLN A 397 12.44 -19.52 6.80
C GLN A 397 13.31 -18.34 6.37
N LEU A 398 13.33 -18.02 5.07
CA LEU A 398 14.04 -16.85 4.53
C LEU A 398 13.52 -15.54 5.14
N VAL A 399 12.20 -15.36 5.25
CA VAL A 399 11.60 -14.19 5.90
C VAL A 399 12.03 -14.09 7.36
N LYS A 400 11.96 -15.19 8.12
CA LYS A 400 12.40 -15.22 9.52
C LYS A 400 13.88 -14.88 9.68
N SER A 401 14.75 -15.48 8.87
CA SER A 401 16.20 -15.23 8.96
C SER A 401 16.56 -13.82 8.52
N THR A 402 15.85 -13.27 7.52
CA THR A 402 16.07 -11.90 7.02
C THR A 402 15.65 -10.85 8.04
N LEU A 403 14.50 -11.03 8.69
CA LEU A 403 13.99 -10.07 9.68
C LEU A 403 14.70 -10.18 11.03
N GLY A 404 15.20 -11.36 11.41
CA GLY A 404 15.94 -11.57 12.64
C GLY A 404 15.17 -11.03 13.87
N PRO A 405 15.77 -10.13 14.69
CA PRO A 405 15.09 -9.52 15.84
C PRO A 405 13.82 -8.71 15.51
N ALA A 406 13.67 -8.25 14.27
CA ALA A 406 12.48 -7.52 13.82
C ALA A 406 11.32 -8.46 13.41
N TYR A 407 11.51 -9.78 13.44
CA TYR A 407 10.46 -10.76 13.12
C TYR A 407 9.34 -10.74 14.18
N SER A 408 8.09 -10.57 13.73
CA SER A 408 6.91 -10.57 14.59
C SER A 408 5.70 -11.20 13.89
N ASP A 409 5.01 -12.11 14.58
CA ASP A 409 3.74 -12.73 14.17
C ASP A 409 3.81 -13.44 12.79
N ARG A 410 3.06 -12.92 11.80
CA ARG A 410 2.86 -13.50 10.47
C ARG A 410 3.08 -12.44 9.39
N PRO A 411 4.33 -12.03 9.14
CA PRO A 411 4.64 -10.96 8.20
C PRO A 411 4.33 -11.36 6.75
N ASP A 412 3.99 -10.38 5.92
CA ASP A 412 4.04 -10.52 4.47
C ASP A 412 5.53 -10.63 4.03
N ILE A 413 5.82 -11.36 2.95
CA ILE A 413 7.20 -11.44 2.43
C ILE A 413 7.77 -10.08 2.03
N ALA A 414 6.92 -9.13 1.62
CA ALA A 414 7.33 -7.75 1.31
C ALA A 414 8.08 -7.07 2.47
N LEU A 415 7.73 -7.38 3.73
CA LEU A 415 8.42 -6.82 4.90
C LEU A 415 9.89 -7.24 4.96
N ALA A 416 10.21 -8.47 4.54
CA ALA A 416 11.60 -8.96 4.50
C ALA A 416 12.41 -8.24 3.40
N PHE A 417 11.80 -7.98 2.24
CA PHE A 417 12.40 -7.18 1.18
C PHE A 417 12.71 -5.76 1.65
N ILE A 418 11.71 -5.07 2.21
CA ILE A 418 11.83 -3.68 2.68
C ILE A 418 12.93 -3.57 3.75
N PHE A 419 12.92 -4.48 4.73
CA PHE A 419 13.94 -4.52 5.78
C PHE A 419 15.35 -4.74 5.21
N LYS A 420 15.51 -5.75 4.35
CA LYS A 420 16.80 -6.08 3.75
C LYS A 420 17.31 -4.98 2.83
N ALA A 421 16.43 -4.34 2.07
CA ALA A 421 16.78 -3.23 1.20
C ALA A 421 17.35 -2.06 2.00
N ALA A 422 16.64 -1.61 3.04
CA ALA A 422 17.10 -0.51 3.89
C ALA A 422 18.46 -0.82 4.56
N GLU A 423 18.62 -2.03 5.12
CA GLU A 423 19.89 -2.44 5.75
C GLU A 423 21.06 -2.59 4.76
N SER A 424 20.76 -2.89 3.49
CA SER A 424 21.77 -3.07 2.44
C SER A 424 22.27 -1.76 1.85
N LEU A 425 21.56 -0.64 2.03
CA LEU A 425 21.95 0.66 1.44
C LEU A 425 23.38 1.07 1.82
N ALA A 426 24.11 1.68 0.89
CA ALA A 426 25.31 2.44 1.21
C ALA A 426 24.96 3.60 2.20
N PRO A 427 25.92 4.10 3.00
CA PRO A 427 25.73 5.36 3.72
C PRO A 427 25.30 6.46 2.74
N GLY A 428 24.25 7.22 3.07
CA GLY A 428 23.66 8.23 2.18
C GLY A 428 22.80 7.65 1.05
N GLY A 429 22.68 6.33 0.94
CA GLY A 429 21.82 5.66 -0.04
C GLY A 429 20.33 5.76 0.31
N VAL A 430 19.47 5.52 -0.68
CA VAL A 430 18.01 5.68 -0.59
C VAL A 430 17.27 4.44 -1.05
N LEU A 431 16.26 4.03 -0.30
CA LEU A 431 15.26 3.06 -0.70
C LEU A 431 13.98 3.82 -1.07
N ALA A 432 13.46 3.59 -2.28
CA ALA A 432 12.10 3.93 -2.66
C ALA A 432 11.32 2.67 -3.04
N THR A 433 10.19 2.43 -2.38
CA THR A 433 9.47 1.17 -2.50
C THR A 433 7.97 1.36 -2.49
N VAL A 434 7.29 0.59 -3.34
CA VAL A 434 5.87 0.25 -3.14
C VAL A 434 5.80 -0.81 -2.03
N MET A 435 4.75 -0.83 -1.24
CA MET A 435 4.58 -1.75 -0.12
C MET A 435 3.10 -2.03 0.15
N PRO A 436 2.76 -3.16 0.79
CA PRO A 436 1.38 -3.38 1.22
C PRO A 436 1.02 -2.35 2.30
N SER A 437 -0.20 -1.81 2.26
CA SER A 437 -0.73 -0.89 3.29
C SER A 437 -0.64 -1.45 4.71
N SER A 438 -0.65 -2.77 4.87
CA SER A 438 -0.42 -3.43 6.17
C SER A 438 0.96 -3.13 6.78
N PHE A 439 1.95 -2.69 6.00
CA PHE A 439 3.22 -2.20 6.54
C PHE A 439 3.00 -0.98 7.46
N LEU A 440 1.99 -0.16 7.20
CA LEU A 440 1.74 1.09 7.93
C LEU A 440 1.15 0.85 9.33
N ASP A 441 0.26 -0.13 9.49
CA ASP A 441 -0.54 -0.31 10.72
C ASP A 441 -0.41 -1.68 11.40
N SER A 442 0.10 -2.70 10.71
CA SER A 442 0.05 -4.06 11.24
C SER A 442 1.07 -4.28 12.36
N ARG A 443 0.75 -5.21 13.25
CA ARG A 443 1.64 -5.66 14.34
C ARG A 443 2.89 -6.38 13.83
N SER A 444 2.81 -7.06 12.70
CA SER A 444 3.97 -7.76 12.12
C SER A 444 5.05 -6.81 11.60
N ALA A 445 4.68 -5.58 11.22
CA ALA A 445 5.62 -4.53 10.82
C ALA A 445 6.01 -3.55 11.95
N GLU A 446 5.41 -3.67 13.15
CA GLU A 446 5.63 -2.73 14.27
C GLU A 446 7.10 -2.61 14.67
N LEU A 447 7.81 -3.74 14.80
CA LEU A 447 9.23 -3.75 15.15
C LEU A 447 10.11 -3.14 14.05
N ILE A 448 9.74 -3.33 12.79
CA ILE A 448 10.44 -2.74 11.64
C ILE A 448 10.24 -1.23 11.63
N ARG A 449 9.01 -0.74 11.78
CA ARG A 449 8.69 0.69 11.88
C ARG A 449 9.46 1.36 13.02
N ARG A 450 9.44 0.76 14.22
CA ARG A 450 10.21 1.26 15.38
C ARG A 450 11.71 1.28 15.09
N TYR A 451 12.24 0.23 14.46
CA TYR A 451 13.66 0.18 14.10
C TYR A 451 14.04 1.29 13.11
N PHE A 452 13.23 1.51 12.06
CA PHE A 452 13.45 2.57 11.09
C PHE A 452 13.33 3.97 11.69
N SER A 453 12.33 4.23 12.54
CA SER A 453 12.14 5.57 13.10
C SER A 453 13.08 5.91 14.25
N ARG A 454 13.55 4.91 15.03
CA ARG A 454 14.25 5.13 16.31
C ARG A 454 15.71 4.69 16.36
N SER A 455 16.21 3.93 15.38
CA SER A 455 17.62 3.48 15.41
C SER A 455 18.65 4.59 15.20
N GLY A 456 18.23 5.76 14.73
CA GLY A 456 19.13 6.85 14.31
C GLY A 456 19.96 6.52 13.07
N LYS A 457 19.68 5.41 12.37
CA LYS A 457 20.37 5.01 11.14
C LYS A 457 19.66 5.49 9.86
N PHE A 458 18.38 5.81 9.98
CA PHE A 458 17.52 6.06 8.84
C PHE A 458 16.73 7.35 8.98
N ARG A 459 16.48 8.00 7.84
CA ARG A 459 15.58 9.13 7.71
C ARG A 459 14.48 8.79 6.74
N ILE A 460 13.23 8.99 7.16
CA ILE A 460 12.05 8.80 6.32
C ILE A 460 11.81 10.13 5.60
N HIS A 461 11.54 10.06 4.30
CA HIS A 461 11.32 11.26 3.46
C HIS A 461 9.89 11.31 2.95
N LEU A 462 9.34 10.16 2.53
CA LEU A 462 8.00 10.08 1.94
C LEU A 462 7.25 8.89 2.51
N ILE A 463 5.99 9.10 2.91
CA ILE A 463 5.00 8.05 3.14
C ILE A 463 3.78 8.38 2.30
N GLY A 464 3.28 7.44 1.52
CA GLY A 464 2.02 7.64 0.82
C GLY A 464 1.12 6.43 0.80
N GLN A 465 -0.17 6.70 0.63
CA GLN A 465 -1.23 5.71 0.54
C GLN A 465 -2.25 6.16 -0.51
N LEU A 466 -2.50 5.29 -1.50
CA LEU A 466 -3.53 5.52 -2.51
C LEU A 466 -4.69 4.56 -2.24
N HIS A 467 -5.93 5.03 -2.35
CA HIS A 467 -7.10 4.19 -2.06
C HIS A 467 -7.34 3.11 -3.13
N PHE A 468 -8.29 2.20 -2.85
CA PHE A 468 -8.63 1.07 -3.71
C PHE A 468 -9.01 1.53 -5.11
N GLY A 469 -8.54 0.83 -6.14
CA GLY A 469 -8.86 1.11 -7.56
C GLY A 469 -7.71 1.75 -8.34
N TYR A 470 -6.64 2.18 -7.67
CA TYR A 470 -5.47 2.74 -8.36
C TYR A 470 -4.60 1.69 -9.06
N PHE A 471 -4.34 0.57 -8.39
CA PHE A 471 -3.74 -0.63 -9.01
C PHE A 471 -4.86 -1.52 -9.55
N ASP A 472 -4.52 -2.37 -10.52
CA ASP A 472 -5.31 -3.52 -11.01
C ASP A 472 -5.48 -4.62 -9.93
N ALA A 473 -5.52 -4.23 -8.66
CA ALA A 473 -5.44 -5.05 -7.48
C ALA A 473 -6.55 -4.70 -6.49
N THR A 474 -6.95 -5.69 -5.68
CA THR A 474 -7.91 -5.48 -4.59
C THR A 474 -7.28 -4.88 -3.33
N VAL A 475 -6.02 -4.45 -3.40
CA VAL A 475 -5.21 -3.99 -2.27
C VAL A 475 -4.95 -2.49 -2.39
N GLN A 476 -4.97 -1.77 -1.26
CA GLN A 476 -4.49 -0.38 -1.21
C GLN A 476 -2.96 -0.38 -1.25
N PRO A 477 -2.33 0.21 -2.28
CA PRO A 477 -0.89 0.41 -2.29
C PRO A 477 -0.50 1.47 -1.26
N ALA A 478 0.64 1.23 -0.61
CA ALA A 478 1.37 2.28 0.08
C ALA A 478 2.76 2.38 -0.53
N PHE A 479 3.45 3.48 -0.27
CA PHE A 479 4.82 3.68 -0.71
C PHE A 479 5.64 4.44 0.32
N LEU A 480 6.94 4.19 0.30
CA LEU A 480 7.89 4.70 1.29
C LEU A 480 9.18 5.10 0.59
N VAL A 481 9.72 6.28 0.96
CA VAL A 481 11.11 6.65 0.67
C VAL A 481 11.86 6.86 1.97
N ILE A 482 12.97 6.15 2.14
CA ILE A 482 13.81 6.15 3.33
C ILE A 482 15.28 6.16 2.93
N SER A 483 16.08 6.98 3.58
CA SER A 483 17.53 7.04 3.36
C SER A 483 18.31 6.47 4.54
N ARG A 484 19.49 5.92 4.26
CA ARG A 484 20.47 5.53 5.29
C ARG A 484 21.36 6.72 5.65
N SER A 485 20.72 7.74 6.21
CA SER A 485 21.35 8.96 6.72
C SER A 485 20.52 9.50 7.88
N ALA A 486 21.16 10.04 8.91
CA ALA A 486 20.49 10.67 10.04
C ALA A 486 20.44 12.21 9.91
N ASP A 487 21.17 12.78 8.94
CA ASP A 487 21.56 14.19 8.94
C ASP A 487 20.62 15.12 8.15
N SER A 488 19.31 14.83 8.14
CA SER A 488 18.32 15.66 7.45
C SER A 488 17.25 16.18 8.39
N THR A 489 17.02 17.49 8.34
CA THR A 489 15.91 18.20 8.98
C THR A 489 14.70 18.36 8.05
N THR A 490 14.75 17.79 6.84
CA THR A 490 13.67 17.92 5.85
C THR A 490 12.42 17.20 6.37
N PRO A 491 11.25 17.85 6.40
CA PRO A 491 10.04 17.21 6.90
C PRO A 491 9.65 16.02 6.01
N ILE A 492 8.92 15.08 6.62
CA ILE A 492 8.39 13.91 5.92
C ILE A 492 7.18 14.35 5.12
N ARG A 493 7.24 14.14 3.80
CA ARG A 493 6.11 14.32 2.92
C ARG A 493 5.14 13.17 3.09
N VAL A 494 3.87 13.49 3.31
CA VAL A 494 2.77 12.53 3.36
C VAL A 494 1.82 12.78 2.21
N VAL A 495 1.51 11.73 1.45
CA VAL A 495 0.61 11.78 0.29
C VAL A 495 -0.56 10.83 0.51
N ILE A 496 -1.78 11.35 0.49
CA ILE A 496 -3.02 10.56 0.54
C ILE A 496 -3.84 10.93 -0.68
N ALA A 497 -4.35 9.95 -1.42
CA ALA A 497 -5.27 10.22 -2.52
C ALA A 497 -6.27 9.08 -2.73
N ASP A 498 -7.48 9.43 -3.18
CA ASP A 498 -8.41 8.46 -3.74
C ASP A 498 -8.00 8.01 -5.16
N ASP A 499 -8.71 7.03 -5.72
CA ASP A 499 -8.39 6.44 -7.02
C ASP A 499 -8.52 7.41 -8.20
N LYS A 500 -9.39 8.43 -8.07
CA LYS A 500 -9.63 9.43 -9.11
C LYS A 500 -8.60 10.56 -9.06
N SER A 501 -8.13 10.90 -7.87
CA SER A 501 -7.19 12.00 -7.65
C SER A 501 -5.72 11.56 -7.50
N ALA A 502 -5.43 10.25 -7.55
CA ALA A 502 -4.09 9.70 -7.38
C ALA A 502 -3.05 10.28 -8.36
N GLU A 503 -3.35 10.34 -9.66
CA GLU A 503 -2.42 10.90 -10.65
C GLU A 503 -2.16 12.39 -10.42
N GLN A 504 -3.21 13.15 -10.06
CA GLN A 504 -3.07 14.56 -9.72
C GLN A 504 -2.17 14.76 -8.50
N ALA A 505 -2.32 13.93 -7.47
CA ALA A 505 -1.48 13.97 -6.28
C ALA A 505 -0.01 13.63 -6.61
N ILE A 506 0.22 12.65 -7.50
CA ILE A 506 1.56 12.28 -7.97
C ILE A 506 2.19 13.42 -8.78
N ARG A 507 1.45 14.09 -9.68
CA ARG A 507 1.96 15.26 -10.40
C ARG A 507 2.35 16.39 -9.45
N LEU A 508 1.48 16.71 -8.50
CA LEU A 508 1.74 17.75 -7.50
C LEU A 508 2.92 17.39 -6.60
N LEU A 509 3.16 16.11 -6.30
CA LEU A 509 4.34 15.69 -5.55
C LEU A 509 5.65 16.08 -6.28
N ARG A 510 5.60 16.15 -7.61
CA ARG A 510 6.76 16.42 -8.48
C ARG A 510 6.92 17.90 -8.80
N SER A 511 5.83 18.61 -9.09
CA SER A 511 5.89 20.03 -9.48
C SER A 511 5.97 21.01 -8.30
N THR A 512 5.64 20.57 -7.08
CA THR A 512 5.53 21.48 -5.94
C THR A 512 6.78 21.47 -5.06
N GLU A 513 7.13 22.63 -4.54
CA GLU A 513 8.12 22.78 -3.48
C GLU A 513 7.81 21.81 -2.32
N TRP A 514 8.84 21.13 -1.80
CA TRP A 514 8.67 20.05 -0.81
C TRP A 514 7.93 20.51 0.45
N THR A 515 8.12 21.77 0.83
CA THR A 515 7.51 22.40 2.00
C THR A 515 6.06 22.83 1.79
N THR A 516 5.58 22.91 0.55
CA THR A 516 4.24 23.40 0.21
C THR A 516 3.18 22.33 0.47
N GLU A 517 2.30 22.55 1.43
CA GLU A 517 1.16 21.67 1.69
C GLU A 517 -0.02 22.00 0.77
N ILE A 518 -0.72 20.97 0.29
CA ILE A 518 -1.84 21.10 -0.64
C ILE A 518 -2.96 20.15 -0.21
N VAL A 519 -4.17 20.69 -0.13
CA VAL A 519 -5.39 19.94 0.14
C VAL A 519 -6.35 20.17 -1.01
N GLY A 520 -6.67 19.11 -1.75
CA GLY A 520 -7.59 19.14 -2.86
C GLY A 520 -8.78 18.20 -2.64
N SER A 521 -9.68 18.17 -3.62
CA SER A 521 -10.80 17.22 -3.59
C SER A 521 -10.27 15.79 -3.81
N GLY A 522 -10.31 14.97 -2.75
CA GLY A 522 -9.90 13.58 -2.82
C GLY A 522 -8.41 13.32 -2.64
N PHE A 523 -7.58 14.34 -2.36
CA PHE A 523 -6.15 14.17 -2.10
C PHE A 523 -5.55 15.21 -1.14
N GLU A 524 -4.45 14.85 -0.50
CA GLU A 524 -3.68 15.72 0.39
C GLU A 524 -2.17 15.43 0.26
N LEU A 525 -1.38 16.50 0.18
CA LEU A 525 0.07 16.51 0.30
C LEU A 525 0.42 17.38 1.50
N ARG A 526 0.96 16.79 2.55
CA ARG A 526 1.26 17.48 3.82
C ARG A 526 2.65 17.11 4.31
N ASN A 527 3.13 17.86 5.29
CA ASN A 527 4.41 17.63 5.93
C ASN A 527 4.20 17.26 7.39
N ILE A 528 4.99 16.30 7.87
CA ILE A 528 5.04 15.92 9.29
C ILE A 528 6.50 15.78 9.73
N GLU A 529 6.74 15.94 11.02
CA GLU A 529 8.03 15.64 11.62
C GLU A 529 8.20 14.15 11.85
N GLN A 530 9.47 13.68 11.81
CA GLN A 530 9.82 12.28 12.13
C GLN A 530 9.27 11.84 13.49
N LEU A 531 9.17 12.78 14.43
CA LEU A 531 8.66 12.49 15.75
C LEU A 531 7.14 12.20 15.77
N GLU A 532 6.39 12.71 14.80
CA GLU A 532 4.96 12.41 14.68
C GLU A 532 4.70 10.95 14.28
N LEU A 533 5.69 10.27 13.70
CA LEU A 533 5.68 8.83 13.41
C LEU A 533 6.03 7.94 14.62
N ALA A 534 6.25 8.52 15.81
CA ALA A 534 6.62 7.79 17.02
C ALA A 534 5.49 6.90 17.57
N ASN A 535 4.24 7.20 17.20
CA ASN A 535 3.08 6.35 17.44
C ASN A 535 3.14 5.20 16.44
N GLU A 536 3.12 3.96 16.91
CA GLU A 536 3.34 2.70 16.15
C GLU A 536 2.46 2.47 14.90
N ASN A 537 1.61 3.43 14.52
CA ASN A 537 0.81 3.45 13.31
C ASN A 537 1.31 4.55 12.37
N TRP A 538 1.81 4.17 11.20
CA TRP A 538 2.23 5.09 10.13
C TRP A 538 1.14 5.36 9.10
N SER A 539 -0.07 4.81 9.27
CA SER A 539 -1.16 5.04 8.32
C SER A 539 -1.49 6.53 8.28
N PRO A 540 -1.29 7.18 7.12
CA PRO A 540 -1.46 8.62 7.00
C PRO A 540 -2.92 9.01 7.22
N GLN A 541 -3.14 10.10 7.94
CA GLN A 541 -4.46 10.66 8.20
C GLN A 541 -4.60 11.99 7.48
N SER A 542 -5.79 12.26 6.95
CA SER A 542 -6.11 13.59 6.42
C SER A 542 -5.98 14.66 7.50
N ALA A 543 -5.63 15.89 7.13
CA ALA A 543 -5.52 17.01 8.05
C ALA A 543 -6.84 17.24 8.79
N ALA A 544 -7.97 17.10 8.09
CA ALA A 544 -9.30 17.16 8.67
C ALA A 544 -9.56 16.04 9.69
N SER A 545 -9.14 14.81 9.38
CA SER A 545 -9.25 13.67 10.31
C SER A 545 -8.38 13.88 11.53
N ALA A 546 -7.10 14.23 11.35
CA ALA A 546 -6.17 14.51 12.45
C ALA A 546 -6.68 15.64 13.36
N ALA A 547 -7.21 16.73 12.78
CA ALA A 547 -7.82 17.81 13.54
C ALA A 547 -9.05 17.34 14.32
N PHE A 548 -9.94 16.58 13.69
CA PHE A 548 -11.12 16.01 14.34
C PHE A 548 -10.74 15.07 15.51
N ILE A 549 -9.74 14.21 15.31
CA ILE A 549 -9.26 13.32 16.37
C ILE A 549 -8.65 14.10 17.55
N ARG A 550 -7.97 15.23 17.30
CA ARG A 550 -7.51 16.12 18.38
C ARG A 550 -8.67 16.66 19.21
N GLU A 551 -9.77 17.08 18.58
CA GLU A 551 -10.98 17.54 19.29
C GLU A 551 -11.58 16.41 20.15
N ILE A 552 -11.61 15.17 19.64
CA ILE A 552 -12.08 13.99 20.38
C ILE A 552 -11.19 13.73 21.61
N LEU A 553 -9.87 13.71 21.42
CA LEU A 553 -8.89 13.41 22.46
C LEU A 553 -8.82 14.50 23.53
N HIS A 554 -9.18 15.75 23.21
CA HIS A 554 -9.18 16.87 24.16
C HIS A 554 -10.00 16.59 25.42
N ASN A 555 -11.15 15.91 25.28
CA ASN A 555 -12.03 15.61 26.41
C ASN A 555 -12.19 14.09 26.68
N THR A 556 -11.59 13.25 25.83
CA THR A 556 -11.71 11.78 25.93
C THR A 556 -10.38 11.14 26.23
N LEU A 557 -10.11 10.96 27.53
CA LEU A 557 -8.85 10.39 28.02
C LEU A 557 -8.90 8.86 28.18
N THR A 558 -10.07 8.25 28.01
CA THR A 558 -10.24 6.79 28.11
C THR A 558 -10.41 6.17 26.73
N THR A 559 -10.07 4.90 26.61
CA THR A 559 -10.23 4.13 25.36
C THR A 559 -11.17 2.95 25.57
N VAL A 560 -11.49 2.25 24.48
CA VAL A 560 -12.17 0.95 24.54
C VAL A 560 -11.47 0.00 25.51
N ALA A 561 -10.12 -0.03 25.56
CA ALA A 561 -9.36 -0.91 26.44
C ALA A 561 -9.62 -0.67 27.93
N ASP A 562 -10.14 0.50 28.33
CA ASP A 562 -10.45 0.80 29.73
C ASP A 562 -11.74 0.09 30.19
N PHE A 563 -12.70 -0.11 29.28
CA PHE A 563 -14.03 -0.62 29.60
C PHE A 563 -14.26 -2.05 29.09
N PHE A 564 -13.73 -2.37 27.91
CA PHE A 564 -14.01 -3.61 27.20
C PHE A 564 -12.74 -4.39 26.90
N VAL A 565 -12.91 -5.70 26.80
CA VAL A 565 -11.96 -6.64 26.22
C VAL A 565 -12.66 -7.28 25.02
N PRO A 566 -12.45 -6.77 23.81
CA PRO A 566 -12.95 -7.39 22.58
C PRO A 566 -12.34 -8.78 22.39
N LYS A 567 -13.19 -9.81 22.26
CA LYS A 567 -12.75 -11.20 22.11
C LYS A 567 -13.33 -11.82 20.85
N LEU A 568 -12.49 -12.50 20.08
CA LEU A 568 -12.89 -13.18 18.85
C LEU A 568 -13.90 -14.29 19.14
N GLY A 569 -14.95 -14.37 18.30
CA GLY A 569 -15.96 -15.43 18.29
C GLY A 569 -15.51 -16.74 17.65
N VAL A 570 -16.45 -17.66 17.50
CA VAL A 570 -16.26 -18.99 16.93
C VAL A 570 -15.80 -18.91 15.48
N ARG A 571 -14.76 -19.70 15.13
CA ARG A 571 -14.45 -20.02 13.73
C ARG A 571 -14.95 -21.41 13.41
N VAL A 572 -15.98 -21.47 12.59
CA VAL A 572 -16.71 -22.72 12.35
C VAL A 572 -15.88 -23.68 11.49
N GLY A 573 -15.30 -23.20 10.39
CA GLY A 573 -14.74 -24.04 9.33
C GLY A 573 -15.84 -24.41 8.35
N ASN A 574 -16.19 -25.70 8.26
CA ASN A 574 -17.32 -26.16 7.47
C ASN A 574 -18.65 -25.69 8.10
N LYS A 575 -19.16 -24.54 7.63
CA LYS A 575 -20.39 -23.92 8.14
C LYS A 575 -21.64 -24.81 7.94
N PRO A 576 -21.89 -25.41 6.76
CA PRO A 576 -23.10 -26.23 6.53
C PRO A 576 -23.28 -27.40 7.50
N VAL A 577 -22.18 -28.00 7.98
CA VAL A 577 -22.26 -29.12 8.94
C VAL A 577 -22.68 -28.63 10.32
N PHE A 578 -22.09 -27.54 10.81
CA PHE A 578 -22.19 -27.14 12.21
C PHE A 578 -23.25 -26.08 12.51
N ILE A 579 -23.76 -25.39 11.49
CA ILE A 579 -24.84 -24.41 11.62
C ILE A 579 -26.11 -25.03 11.03
N LEU A 580 -27.18 -25.02 11.83
CA LEU A 580 -28.51 -25.46 11.46
C LEU A 580 -29.41 -24.25 11.29
N ASP A 581 -30.20 -24.22 10.23
CA ASP A 581 -31.32 -23.27 10.17
C ASP A 581 -32.43 -23.64 11.18
N GLU A 582 -33.45 -22.79 11.31
CA GLU A 582 -34.55 -23.02 12.26
C GLU A 582 -35.33 -24.32 11.99
N GLY A 583 -35.52 -24.69 10.72
CA GLY A 583 -36.23 -25.91 10.34
C GLY A 583 -35.41 -27.17 10.66
N GLU A 584 -34.13 -27.16 10.29
CA GLU A 584 -33.17 -28.22 10.61
C GLU A 584 -33.00 -28.37 12.12
N PHE A 585 -32.88 -27.28 12.87
CA PHE A 585 -32.75 -27.32 14.33
C PHE A 585 -33.95 -28.00 14.99
N ARG A 586 -35.18 -27.65 14.58
CA ARG A 586 -36.40 -28.30 15.09
C ARG A 586 -36.49 -29.77 14.72
N ARG A 587 -36.02 -30.14 13.53
CA ARG A 587 -36.01 -31.53 13.04
C ARG A 587 -34.97 -32.39 13.75
N PHE A 588 -33.75 -31.87 13.91
CA PHE A 588 -32.62 -32.60 14.46
C PHE A 588 -32.59 -32.60 15.99
N CYS A 589 -33.14 -31.58 16.64
CA CYS A 589 -33.12 -31.39 18.09
C CYS A 589 -34.53 -31.28 18.65
N THR A 590 -35.25 -32.40 18.67
CA THR A 590 -36.65 -32.47 19.13
C THR A 590 -36.77 -32.42 20.66
N ARG A 591 -35.73 -32.81 21.39
CA ARG A 591 -35.74 -32.86 22.86
C ARG A 591 -34.97 -31.70 23.48
N ARG A 592 -35.42 -31.19 24.63
CA ARG A 592 -34.71 -30.11 25.37
C ARG A 592 -33.24 -30.43 25.68
N ARG A 593 -32.90 -31.69 25.95
CA ARG A 593 -31.51 -32.11 26.21
C ARG A 593 -30.61 -31.97 24.97
N GLU A 594 -31.17 -32.16 23.78
CA GLU A 594 -30.49 -32.01 22.49
C GLU A 594 -30.31 -30.52 22.19
N GLN A 595 -31.38 -29.74 22.34
CA GLN A 595 -31.38 -28.29 22.11
C GLN A 595 -30.36 -27.53 22.98
N ARG A 596 -30.09 -28.00 24.21
CA ARG A 596 -29.09 -27.40 25.12
C ARG A 596 -27.65 -27.45 24.58
N LEU A 597 -27.37 -28.33 23.61
CA LEU A 597 -26.07 -28.47 22.97
C LEU A 597 -25.88 -27.50 21.79
N PHE A 598 -26.87 -26.65 21.53
CA PHE A 598 -26.83 -25.66 20.47
C PHE A 598 -27.03 -24.25 21.04
N ARG A 599 -26.50 -23.25 20.34
CA ARG A 599 -26.71 -21.84 20.65
C ARG A 599 -27.19 -21.09 19.40
N PRO A 600 -28.14 -20.14 19.53
CA PRO A 600 -28.43 -19.24 18.43
C PRO A 600 -27.16 -18.44 18.08
N ILE A 601 -26.94 -18.18 16.80
CA ILE A 601 -25.73 -17.47 16.36
C ILE A 601 -25.94 -15.96 16.26
N ALA A 602 -24.88 -15.21 16.56
CA ALA A 602 -24.79 -13.79 16.25
C ALA A 602 -23.77 -13.62 15.12
N ASP A 603 -24.24 -13.79 13.89
CA ASP A 603 -23.50 -13.64 12.64
C ASP A 603 -24.01 -12.47 11.79
N ARG A 604 -25.33 -12.22 11.82
CA ARG A 604 -25.98 -11.08 11.20
C ARG A 604 -26.43 -10.09 12.27
N ILE A 605 -25.90 -8.88 12.17
CA ILE A 605 -26.27 -7.73 13.00
C ILE A 605 -26.71 -6.62 12.06
N GLU A 606 -27.88 -6.04 12.32
CA GLU A 606 -28.43 -4.96 11.51
C GLU A 606 -29.09 -3.93 12.41
N ASN A 607 -28.75 -2.66 12.22
CA ASN A 607 -29.34 -1.51 12.93
C ASN A 607 -29.39 -1.70 14.45
N GLY A 608 -28.33 -2.28 15.04
CA GLY A 608 -28.25 -2.48 16.48
C GLY A 608 -28.81 -3.82 17.01
N ILE A 609 -29.29 -4.70 16.13
CA ILE A 609 -30.06 -5.90 16.49
C ILE A 609 -29.37 -7.16 15.96
N ILE A 610 -29.32 -8.21 16.80
CA ILE A 610 -28.90 -9.55 16.38
C ILE A 610 -30.06 -10.21 15.64
N GLN A 611 -29.86 -10.57 14.37
CA GLN A 611 -30.78 -11.37 13.59
C GLN A 611 -30.19 -12.78 13.43
N PRO A 612 -30.45 -13.71 14.35
CA PRO A 612 -29.84 -15.04 14.28
C PRO A 612 -30.27 -15.75 12.99
N SER A 613 -29.31 -16.15 12.16
CA SER A 613 -29.59 -16.92 10.96
C SER A 613 -29.74 -18.43 11.22
N GLY A 614 -29.41 -18.89 12.44
CA GLY A 614 -29.52 -20.29 12.81
C GLY A 614 -28.94 -20.62 14.20
N TYR A 615 -28.61 -21.89 14.39
CA TYR A 615 -28.07 -22.46 15.62
C TYR A 615 -26.78 -23.23 15.35
N ILE A 616 -25.76 -22.98 16.15
CA ILE A 616 -24.48 -23.69 16.06
C ILE A 616 -24.39 -24.79 17.10
N PHE A 617 -23.84 -25.93 16.70
CA PHE A 617 -23.45 -26.99 17.62
C PHE A 617 -22.35 -26.49 18.58
N TYR A 618 -22.68 -26.38 19.86
CA TYR A 618 -21.85 -25.80 20.92
C TYR A 618 -21.93 -26.63 22.21
N PRO A 619 -21.34 -27.84 22.26
CA PRO A 619 -21.49 -28.78 23.36
C PRO A 619 -20.54 -28.47 24.54
N TYR A 620 -20.52 -27.23 25.04
CA TYR A 620 -19.64 -26.81 26.14
C TYR A 620 -20.43 -26.32 27.36
N ASP A 621 -19.97 -26.69 28.55
CA ASP A 621 -20.45 -26.14 29.83
C ASP A 621 -19.89 -24.73 30.09
N GLU A 622 -20.33 -24.08 31.18
CA GLU A 622 -19.91 -22.72 31.54
C GLU A 622 -18.43 -22.61 31.94
N SER A 623 -17.79 -23.72 32.31
CA SER A 623 -16.36 -23.80 32.59
C SER A 623 -15.51 -23.96 31.31
N GLY A 624 -16.15 -24.24 30.17
CA GLY A 624 -15.50 -24.57 28.90
C GLY A 624 -15.20 -26.06 28.73
N GLY A 625 -15.68 -26.89 29.65
CA GLY A 625 -15.62 -28.34 29.56
C GLY A 625 -16.52 -28.85 28.44
N LEU A 626 -16.04 -29.86 27.72
CA LEU A 626 -16.81 -30.52 26.67
C LEU A 626 -17.85 -31.45 27.31
N LEU A 627 -19.13 -31.25 26.98
CA LEU A 627 -20.26 -32.01 27.51
C LEU A 627 -20.33 -33.44 26.93
N LEU A 628 -19.84 -33.62 25.70
CA LEU A 628 -19.84 -34.90 24.96
C LEU A 628 -18.41 -35.26 24.59
N LYS A 629 -17.81 -36.20 25.33
CA LYS A 629 -16.38 -36.53 25.27
C LYS A 629 -16.04 -37.57 24.22
N THR A 630 -17.00 -38.40 23.82
CA THR A 630 -16.79 -39.49 22.87
C THR A 630 -17.75 -39.40 21.68
N GLU A 631 -17.35 -39.95 20.53
CA GLU A 631 -18.21 -40.05 19.35
C GLU A 631 -19.51 -40.80 19.66
N GLN A 632 -19.42 -41.83 20.51
CA GLN A 632 -20.58 -42.62 20.93
C GLN A 632 -21.55 -41.79 21.79
N GLU A 633 -21.06 -40.92 22.67
CA GLU A 633 -21.89 -39.97 23.41
C GLU A 633 -22.60 -38.98 22.47
N VAL A 634 -21.92 -38.49 21.43
CA VAL A 634 -22.55 -37.63 20.41
C VAL A 634 -23.64 -38.39 19.67
N ARG A 635 -23.35 -39.60 19.20
CA ARG A 635 -24.32 -40.44 18.47
C ARG A 635 -25.55 -40.79 19.31
N THR A 636 -25.36 -41.15 20.57
CA THR A 636 -26.47 -41.52 21.46
C THR A 636 -27.29 -40.32 21.92
N THR A 637 -26.65 -39.17 22.12
CA THR A 637 -27.33 -37.94 22.58
C THR A 637 -28.02 -37.20 21.44
N LEU A 638 -27.41 -37.18 20.25
CA LEU A 638 -27.86 -36.47 19.05
C LEU A 638 -27.98 -37.41 17.84
N PRO A 639 -28.82 -38.46 17.88
CA PRO A 639 -28.82 -39.53 16.89
C PRO A 639 -29.14 -39.04 15.46
N VAL A 640 -30.13 -38.15 15.32
CA VAL A 640 -30.55 -37.65 14.01
C VAL A 640 -29.48 -36.72 13.42
N PHE A 641 -29.01 -35.73 14.20
CA PHE A 641 -27.92 -34.84 13.78
C PHE A 641 -26.62 -35.61 13.46
N PHE A 642 -26.29 -36.64 14.24
CA PHE A 642 -25.10 -37.44 14.00
C PHE A 642 -25.19 -38.21 12.68
N GLU A 643 -26.25 -38.99 12.45
CA GLU A 643 -26.36 -39.83 11.25
C GLU A 643 -26.57 -39.01 9.98
N GLU A 644 -27.32 -37.91 10.04
CA GLU A 644 -27.68 -37.11 8.86
C GLU A 644 -26.71 -35.95 8.55
N ARG A 645 -25.99 -35.40 9.55
CA ARG A 645 -25.05 -34.26 9.34
C ARG A 645 -23.59 -34.61 9.61
N LEU A 646 -23.27 -35.12 10.80
CA LEU A 646 -21.86 -35.32 11.19
C LEU A 646 -21.21 -36.52 10.48
N ARG A 647 -21.89 -37.67 10.45
CA ARG A 647 -21.35 -38.91 9.90
C ARG A 647 -21.00 -38.79 8.40
N PRO A 648 -21.85 -38.20 7.53
CA PRO A 648 -21.49 -38.01 6.12
C PRO A 648 -20.26 -37.11 5.93
N ALA A 649 -20.07 -36.13 6.82
CA ALA A 649 -18.95 -35.19 6.76
C ALA A 649 -17.68 -35.68 7.49
N LYS A 650 -17.69 -36.87 8.10
CA LYS A 650 -16.61 -37.33 9.00
C LYS A 650 -15.23 -37.30 8.34
N ARG A 651 -15.12 -37.75 7.08
CA ARG A 651 -13.85 -37.76 6.35
C ARG A 651 -13.30 -36.34 6.19
N GLU A 652 -14.11 -35.43 5.62
CA GLU A 652 -13.74 -34.03 5.43
C GLU A 652 -13.35 -33.34 6.75
N LEU A 653 -14.11 -33.59 7.81
CA LEU A 653 -13.87 -32.99 9.12
C LEU A 653 -12.63 -33.56 9.83
N SER A 654 -12.29 -34.82 9.60
CA SER A 654 -11.11 -35.47 10.17
C SER A 654 -9.83 -35.06 9.44
N ASP A 655 -9.92 -34.78 8.14
CA ASP A 655 -8.77 -34.40 7.28
C ASP A 655 -8.36 -32.92 7.43
N ARG A 656 -9.01 -32.16 8.32
CA ARG A 656 -8.71 -30.73 8.54
C ARG A 656 -7.29 -30.55 9.07
N LYS A 657 -6.52 -29.64 8.45
CA LYS A 657 -5.15 -29.25 8.86
C LYS A 657 -5.01 -28.77 10.32
N SER A 658 -6.11 -28.35 10.95
CA SER A 658 -6.13 -27.87 12.34
C SER A 658 -7.36 -28.43 13.05
N LEU A 659 -7.22 -29.61 13.62
CA LEU A 659 -8.20 -30.19 14.55
C LEU A 659 -8.07 -29.52 15.92
N TYR A 660 -9.20 -29.27 16.60
CA TYR A 660 -9.15 -28.72 17.96
C TYR A 660 -8.87 -29.82 19.00
N ARG A 661 -9.83 -30.72 19.21
CA ARG A 661 -9.67 -31.92 20.05
C ARG A 661 -10.31 -33.12 19.34
N ASN A 662 -11.57 -32.99 18.97
CA ASN A 662 -12.30 -34.02 18.23
C ASN A 662 -12.68 -33.55 16.82
N TRP A 663 -12.86 -34.52 15.90
CA TRP A 663 -13.24 -34.22 14.52
C TRP A 663 -14.65 -33.62 14.40
N TRP A 664 -15.55 -33.90 15.35
CA TRP A 664 -16.91 -33.36 15.40
C TRP A 664 -17.01 -31.98 16.07
N GLU A 665 -15.88 -31.34 16.38
CA GLU A 665 -15.87 -29.96 16.89
C GLU A 665 -15.62 -28.95 15.76
N VAL A 666 -16.16 -27.75 15.94
CA VAL A 666 -15.86 -26.61 15.08
C VAL A 666 -14.37 -26.27 15.13
N SER A 667 -13.85 -25.58 14.11
CA SER A 667 -12.41 -25.38 13.93
C SER A 667 -11.76 -24.56 15.06
N ARG A 668 -12.48 -23.57 15.62
CA ARG A 668 -12.14 -22.90 16.88
C ARG A 668 -13.41 -22.59 17.68
N PRO A 669 -13.76 -23.42 18.68
CA PRO A 669 -15.02 -23.30 19.43
C PRO A 669 -15.05 -22.14 20.43
N VAL A 670 -13.89 -21.59 20.83
CA VAL A 670 -13.82 -20.52 21.83
C VAL A 670 -14.55 -20.91 23.12
N ALA A 671 -14.17 -22.05 23.71
CA ALA A 671 -14.78 -22.58 24.94
C ALA A 671 -14.45 -21.78 26.21
N THR A 672 -13.81 -20.61 26.11
CA THR A 672 -13.37 -19.82 27.27
C THR A 672 -14.41 -18.78 27.70
N TRP A 673 -14.46 -17.63 27.01
CA TRP A 673 -15.31 -16.52 27.41
C TRP A 673 -16.76 -16.66 26.93
N LEU A 674 -16.97 -17.37 25.81
CA LEU A 674 -18.28 -17.51 25.21
C LEU A 674 -19.18 -18.44 26.04
N ALA A 675 -18.58 -19.47 26.64
CA ALA A 675 -19.22 -20.43 27.54
C ALA A 675 -19.98 -19.78 28.72
N LYS A 676 -19.38 -18.77 29.37
CA LYS A 676 -19.80 -18.19 30.67
C LYS A 676 -21.12 -17.39 30.71
N ARG A 677 -21.86 -17.27 29.61
CA ARG A 677 -23.16 -16.57 29.52
C ARG A 677 -23.22 -15.23 30.27
N VAL A 678 -22.32 -14.30 29.91
CA VAL A 678 -22.23 -12.97 30.52
C VAL A 678 -22.76 -11.86 29.59
N PRO A 679 -23.37 -10.79 30.14
CA PRO A 679 -23.79 -9.63 29.36
C PRO A 679 -22.62 -9.02 28.58
N ARG A 680 -22.86 -8.67 27.32
CA ARG A 680 -21.83 -8.12 26.42
C ARG A 680 -22.46 -7.35 25.27
N ILE A 681 -21.62 -6.58 24.56
CA ILE A 681 -21.93 -6.10 23.21
C ILE A 681 -21.28 -7.07 22.21
N VAL A 682 -21.90 -7.29 21.06
CA VAL A 682 -21.38 -8.11 19.96
C VAL A 682 -21.27 -7.26 18.71
N SER A 683 -20.29 -7.53 17.87
CA SER A 683 -20.10 -6.88 16.58
C SER A 683 -19.71 -7.87 15.50
N LYS A 684 -19.89 -7.49 14.24
CA LYS A 684 -19.29 -8.19 13.09
C LYS A 684 -17.75 -8.11 13.15
N GLU A 685 -17.06 -8.98 12.39
CA GLU A 685 -15.59 -8.89 12.24
C GLU A 685 -15.19 -7.65 11.44
N PHE A 686 -15.97 -7.34 10.41
CA PHE A 686 -15.91 -6.10 9.65
C PHE A 686 -17.24 -5.38 9.80
N GLY A 687 -17.21 -4.14 10.30
CA GLY A 687 -18.45 -3.42 10.59
C GLY A 687 -18.28 -1.91 10.71
N LYS A 688 -19.41 -1.22 10.80
CA LYS A 688 -19.56 0.24 10.97
C LYS A 688 -20.73 0.55 11.91
N ALA A 689 -21.23 1.79 11.98
CA ALA A 689 -22.41 2.07 12.77
C ALA A 689 -23.60 1.21 12.30
N GLY A 690 -24.35 0.66 13.26
CA GLY A 690 -25.42 -0.31 13.01
C GLY A 690 -25.00 -1.77 13.17
N ASP A 691 -23.69 -2.08 13.15
CA ASP A 691 -23.16 -3.45 13.24
C ASP A 691 -22.79 -3.89 14.67
N PHE A 692 -23.27 -3.16 15.70
CA PHE A 692 -23.09 -3.50 17.11
C PHE A 692 -24.43 -3.81 17.78
N ALA A 693 -24.56 -4.91 18.49
CA ALA A 693 -25.79 -5.27 19.21
C ALA A 693 -25.50 -5.70 20.66
N ILE A 694 -26.50 -5.65 21.53
CA ILE A 694 -26.37 -6.16 22.91
C ILE A 694 -26.79 -7.62 23.00
N ASP A 695 -25.98 -8.44 23.67
CA ASP A 695 -26.31 -9.79 24.12
C ASP A 695 -26.43 -9.75 25.65
N PRO A 696 -27.60 -9.38 26.20
CA PRO A 696 -27.75 -9.04 27.62
C PRO A 696 -27.60 -10.25 28.54
N LEU A 697 -27.78 -11.47 28.01
CA LEU A 697 -27.72 -12.72 28.77
C LEU A 697 -26.55 -13.61 28.34
N GLY A 698 -25.75 -13.20 27.36
CA GLY A 698 -24.64 -14.01 26.87
C GLY A 698 -25.09 -15.29 26.14
N VAL A 699 -26.29 -15.32 25.56
CA VAL A 699 -26.92 -16.55 25.01
C VAL A 699 -26.44 -16.88 23.60
N TYR A 700 -26.01 -15.88 22.83
CA TYR A 700 -25.61 -16.07 21.45
C TYR A 700 -24.19 -16.62 21.35
N ALA A 701 -23.96 -17.49 20.37
CA ALA A 701 -22.64 -17.81 19.89
C ALA A 701 -22.21 -16.78 18.84
N VAL A 702 -21.20 -15.97 19.15
CA VAL A 702 -20.65 -15.00 18.18
C VAL A 702 -19.89 -15.77 17.11
N VAL A 703 -20.30 -15.67 15.85
CA VAL A 703 -19.68 -16.36 14.71
C VAL A 703 -19.07 -15.31 13.79
N GLN A 704 -17.78 -15.42 13.48
CA GLN A 704 -17.07 -14.46 12.61
C GLN A 704 -17.29 -12.98 13.03
N GLY A 705 -17.13 -12.73 14.34
CA GLY A 705 -17.30 -11.41 14.95
C GLY A 705 -16.60 -11.31 16.31
N PHE A 706 -16.90 -10.26 17.05
CA PHE A 706 -16.29 -9.97 18.36
C PHE A 706 -17.33 -9.82 19.46
N GLY A 707 -17.06 -10.43 20.62
CA GLY A 707 -17.76 -10.14 21.87
C GLY A 707 -16.96 -9.13 22.69
N TRP A 708 -17.54 -7.95 22.88
CA TRP A 708 -17.02 -6.86 23.68
C TRP A 708 -17.37 -7.12 25.15
N CYS A 709 -16.51 -7.88 25.82
CA CYS A 709 -16.70 -8.30 27.20
C CYS A 709 -16.28 -7.18 28.15
N TRP A 710 -17.05 -6.92 29.21
CA TRP A 710 -16.66 -5.93 30.21
C TRP A 710 -15.34 -6.31 30.92
N LYS A 711 -14.44 -5.34 31.13
CA LYS A 711 -13.07 -5.61 31.63
C LYS A 711 -13.02 -5.99 33.11
N ARG A 712 -13.76 -5.29 33.98
CA ARG A 712 -13.72 -5.49 35.45
C ARG A 712 -15.11 -5.39 36.07
N GLY A 713 -15.49 -6.41 36.85
CA GLY A 713 -16.79 -6.49 37.52
C GLY A 713 -17.95 -6.81 36.58
N LYS A 714 -19.18 -6.65 37.07
CA LYS A 714 -20.40 -6.76 36.24
C LYS A 714 -20.84 -5.35 35.82
N PRO A 715 -21.00 -5.07 34.51
CA PRO A 715 -21.48 -3.77 34.07
C PRO A 715 -22.95 -3.58 34.45
N HIS A 716 -23.34 -2.36 34.77
CA HIS A 716 -24.74 -2.00 34.86
C HIS A 716 -25.37 -2.02 33.46
N THR A 717 -26.58 -2.57 33.32
CA THR A 717 -27.26 -2.69 32.01
C THR A 717 -27.42 -1.35 31.31
N SER A 718 -27.73 -0.27 32.05
CA SER A 718 -27.83 1.07 31.46
C SER A 718 -26.50 1.56 30.87
N ARG A 719 -25.35 1.17 31.43
CA ARG A 719 -24.04 1.54 30.89
C ARG A 719 -23.74 0.78 29.60
N LEU A 720 -24.07 -0.51 29.50
CA LEU A 720 -23.95 -1.26 28.24
C LEU A 720 -24.85 -0.68 27.14
N LEU A 721 -26.09 -0.30 27.47
CA LEU A 721 -27.00 0.34 26.53
C LEU A 721 -26.50 1.73 26.10
N ALA A 722 -25.93 2.51 27.01
CA ALA A 722 -25.35 3.80 26.66
C ALA A 722 -24.16 3.65 25.70
N TYR A 723 -23.29 2.66 25.91
CA TYR A 723 -22.22 2.35 24.95
C TYR A 723 -22.77 1.79 23.64
N LEU A 724 -23.84 0.99 23.65
CA LEU A 724 -24.49 0.54 22.43
C LEU A 724 -24.97 1.72 21.56
N ALA A 725 -25.49 2.78 22.19
CA ALA A 725 -25.84 4.01 21.48
C ALA A 725 -24.60 4.68 20.87
N ILE A 726 -23.50 4.81 21.62
CA ILE A 726 -22.27 5.42 21.11
C ILE A 726 -21.69 4.62 19.94
N LEU A 727 -21.56 3.30 20.08
CA LEU A 727 -20.95 2.44 19.07
C LEU A 727 -21.73 2.38 17.74
N ASN A 728 -23.03 2.71 17.77
CA ASN A 728 -23.89 2.80 16.59
C ASN A 728 -24.17 4.26 16.16
N SER A 729 -23.33 5.22 16.53
CA SER A 729 -23.45 6.62 16.10
C SER A 729 -22.56 6.94 14.88
N SER A 730 -22.94 7.96 14.11
CA SER A 730 -22.07 8.45 13.02
C SER A 730 -20.78 9.07 13.56
N LEU A 731 -20.82 9.70 14.74
CA LEU A 731 -19.61 10.23 15.37
C LEU A 731 -18.59 9.12 15.66
N PHE A 732 -19.02 7.99 16.22
CA PHE A 732 -18.11 6.87 16.48
C PHE A 732 -17.58 6.26 15.19
N GLU A 733 -18.43 6.11 14.17
CA GLU A 733 -17.99 5.66 12.84
C GLU A 733 -16.91 6.59 12.24
N ARG A 734 -17.06 7.90 12.40
CA ARG A 734 -16.08 8.90 11.95
C ARG A 734 -14.74 8.82 12.69
N ILE A 735 -14.70 8.27 13.90
CA ILE A 735 -13.46 8.04 14.68
C ILE A 735 -12.72 6.79 14.18
N LEU A 736 -13.44 5.76 13.72
CA LEU A 736 -12.84 4.47 13.36
C LEU A 736 -11.69 4.55 12.33
N PRO A 737 -11.74 5.32 11.23
CA PRO A 737 -10.66 5.38 10.24
C PRO A 737 -9.28 5.73 10.82
N ALA A 738 -9.23 6.47 11.92
CA ALA A 738 -7.97 6.86 12.55
C ALA A 738 -7.25 5.69 13.27
N TYR A 739 -7.97 4.60 13.55
CA TYR A 739 -7.47 3.48 14.37
C TYR A 739 -7.67 2.11 13.73
N CYS A 740 -8.71 1.96 12.91
CA CYS A 740 -9.18 0.71 12.34
C CYS A 740 -9.07 0.75 10.81
N PRO A 741 -8.31 -0.17 10.20
CA PRO A 741 -8.20 -0.26 8.75
C PRO A 741 -9.57 -0.40 8.08
N GLN A 742 -9.78 0.35 7.02
CA GLN A 742 -10.98 0.25 6.20
C GLN A 742 -10.82 -0.87 5.16
N ILE A 743 -11.89 -1.64 4.96
CA ILE A 743 -11.96 -2.67 3.93
C ILE A 743 -12.92 -2.26 2.80
N ARG A 744 -12.91 -3.00 1.69
CA ARG A 744 -13.83 -2.79 0.57
C ARG A 744 -15.29 -2.74 1.05
N GLY A 745 -16.07 -1.77 0.55
CA GLY A 745 -17.47 -1.56 0.97
C GLY A 745 -17.64 -0.60 2.17
N GLY A 746 -16.56 0.05 2.61
CA GLY A 746 -16.60 1.12 3.60
C GLY A 746 -16.64 0.65 5.06
N GLN A 747 -16.56 -0.65 5.32
CA GLN A 747 -16.54 -1.21 6.67
C GLN A 747 -15.13 -1.16 7.28
N PHE A 748 -15.05 -1.27 8.61
CA PHE A 748 -13.78 -1.26 9.34
C PHE A 748 -13.49 -2.62 9.94
N THR A 749 -12.22 -3.02 10.00
CA THR A 749 -11.84 -4.21 10.76
C THR A 749 -11.88 -3.93 12.26
N LEU A 750 -12.75 -4.66 12.98
CA LEU A 750 -12.96 -4.46 14.41
C LEU A 750 -12.08 -5.38 15.27
N ARG A 751 -10.91 -5.77 14.75
CA ARG A 751 -9.95 -6.62 15.48
C ARG A 751 -9.46 -5.90 16.72
N ARG A 752 -9.31 -6.66 17.82
CA ARG A 752 -8.96 -6.16 19.15
C ARG A 752 -7.82 -5.12 19.16
N HIS A 753 -6.68 -5.40 18.52
CA HIS A 753 -5.49 -4.53 18.58
C HIS A 753 -5.70 -3.16 17.91
N PHE A 754 -6.69 -3.04 17.02
CA PHE A 754 -7.11 -1.75 16.49
C PHE A 754 -8.09 -1.07 17.45
N VAL A 755 -9.20 -1.75 17.75
CA VAL A 755 -10.31 -1.14 18.49
C VAL A 755 -9.95 -0.78 19.93
N GLU A 756 -9.00 -1.47 20.58
CA GLU A 756 -8.67 -1.22 21.98
C GLU A 756 -8.05 0.18 22.22
N ARG A 757 -7.51 0.80 21.17
CA ARG A 757 -6.95 2.15 21.19
C ARG A 757 -7.97 3.26 20.86
N VAL A 758 -9.17 2.89 20.40
CA VAL A 758 -10.20 3.86 20.00
C VAL A 758 -10.67 4.63 21.24
N PRO A 759 -10.70 5.98 21.21
CA PRO A 759 -11.22 6.81 22.29
C PRO A 759 -12.68 6.46 22.60
N LEU A 760 -13.01 6.34 23.88
CA LEU A 760 -14.36 6.03 24.33
C LEU A 760 -14.65 6.76 25.64
N PRO A 761 -15.75 7.52 25.76
CA PRO A 761 -16.01 8.35 26.93
C PRO A 761 -16.36 7.54 28.18
N SER A 762 -16.04 8.06 29.36
CA SER A 762 -16.21 7.39 30.65
C SER A 762 -17.65 7.28 31.16
N LEU A 763 -18.53 8.16 30.67
CA LEU A 763 -19.95 8.23 31.06
C LEU A 763 -20.16 8.36 32.58
N SER A 764 -19.36 9.23 33.20
CA SER A 764 -19.46 9.57 34.64
C SER A 764 -20.73 10.36 34.97
N ASP A 765 -21.22 11.20 34.06
CA ASP A 765 -22.50 11.91 34.22
C ASP A 765 -23.68 10.92 34.13
N ASN A 766 -24.40 10.78 35.24
CA ASN A 766 -25.54 9.88 35.35
C ASN A 766 -26.72 10.28 34.46
N ALA A 767 -27.00 11.59 34.31
CA ALA A 767 -28.12 12.07 33.51
C ALA A 767 -27.86 11.78 32.03
N LEU A 768 -26.68 12.15 31.53
CA LEU A 768 -26.27 11.87 30.16
C LEU A 768 -26.25 10.36 29.86
N ARG A 769 -25.69 9.55 30.77
CA ARG A 769 -25.67 8.09 30.63
C ARG A 769 -27.08 7.51 30.52
N ASN A 770 -28.04 8.03 31.30
CA ASN A 770 -29.42 7.55 31.26
C ASN A 770 -30.12 7.91 29.94
N SER A 771 -29.89 9.11 29.40
CA SER A 771 -30.39 9.51 28.08
C SER A 771 -29.83 8.61 26.96
N LEU A 772 -28.51 8.38 26.94
CA LEU A 772 -27.88 7.45 25.99
C LEU A 772 -28.40 6.01 26.16
N ALA A 773 -28.63 5.56 27.39
CA ALA A 773 -29.20 4.24 27.66
C ALA A 773 -30.62 4.09 27.10
N ALA A 774 -31.41 5.17 27.07
CA ALA A 774 -32.74 5.16 26.47
C ALA A 774 -32.66 4.98 24.94
N ILE A 775 -31.71 5.67 24.28
CA ILE A 775 -31.41 5.45 22.85
C ILE A 775 -30.95 4.01 22.60
N GLY A 776 -30.00 3.51 23.38
CA GLY A 776 -29.52 2.14 23.28
C GLY A 776 -30.62 1.09 23.45
N ARG A 777 -31.60 1.35 24.31
CA ARG A 777 -32.78 0.47 24.47
C ARG A 777 -33.66 0.46 23.22
N ARG A 778 -33.85 1.61 22.56
CA ARG A 778 -34.60 1.71 21.30
C ARG A 778 -33.89 0.91 20.20
N LEU A 779 -32.58 1.09 20.04
CA LEU A 779 -31.74 0.31 19.11
C LEU A 779 -31.85 -1.20 19.38
N ALA A 780 -31.63 -1.61 20.63
CA ALA A 780 -31.69 -3.03 21.03
C ALA A 780 -33.07 -3.69 20.82
N THR A 781 -34.13 -2.90 20.66
CA THR A 781 -35.51 -3.37 20.43
C THR A 781 -36.03 -3.06 19.02
N GLY A 782 -35.18 -2.51 18.14
CA GLY A 782 -35.56 -2.13 16.78
C GLY A 782 -36.58 -1.00 16.67
N LYS A 783 -36.72 -0.19 17.72
CA LYS A 783 -37.54 1.02 17.67
C LYS A 783 -36.77 2.11 16.94
N SER A 784 -37.47 2.95 16.17
CA SER A 784 -36.88 4.11 15.52
C SER A 784 -36.16 5.00 16.54
N VAL A 785 -35.09 5.65 16.13
CA VAL A 785 -34.28 6.59 16.91
C VAL A 785 -34.22 7.90 16.13
N ASP A 786 -34.38 9.02 16.82
CA ASP A 786 -34.15 10.33 16.21
C ASP A 786 -32.64 10.52 16.02
N ALA A 787 -32.19 10.64 14.77
CA ALA A 787 -30.77 10.71 14.44
C ALA A 787 -30.11 11.99 14.99
N GLY A 788 -30.83 13.11 15.04
CA GLY A 788 -30.32 14.38 15.55
C GLY A 788 -30.14 14.36 17.07
N GLU A 789 -31.12 13.82 17.81
CA GLU A 789 -31.04 13.60 19.25
C GLU A 789 -29.89 12.63 19.60
N HIS A 790 -29.81 11.51 18.88
CA HIS A 790 -28.77 10.51 19.08
C HIS A 790 -27.38 11.11 18.91
N GLU A 791 -27.13 11.77 17.78
CA GLU A 791 -25.83 12.38 17.51
C GLU A 791 -25.50 13.50 18.51
N SER A 792 -26.46 14.33 18.87
CA SER A 792 -26.29 15.39 19.88
C SER A 792 -25.88 14.85 21.26
N LEU A 793 -26.51 13.75 21.71
CA LEU A 793 -26.13 13.10 22.96
C LEU A 793 -24.74 12.46 22.89
N VAL A 794 -24.37 11.88 21.75
CA VAL A 794 -23.03 11.31 21.57
C VAL A 794 -21.97 12.41 21.55
N MET A 795 -22.17 13.51 20.81
CA MET A 795 -21.27 14.67 20.82
C MET A 795 -21.05 15.20 22.23
N ARG A 796 -22.12 15.37 23.02
CA ARG A 796 -22.01 15.76 24.44
C ARG A 796 -21.20 14.77 25.27
N ALA A 797 -21.28 13.46 24.98
CA ALA A 797 -20.51 12.44 25.68
C ALA A 797 -19.01 12.51 25.40
N TYR A 798 -18.63 12.92 24.18
CA TYR A 798 -17.24 13.24 23.82
C TYR A 798 -16.82 14.65 24.24
N GLY A 799 -17.71 15.43 24.88
CA GLY A 799 -17.44 16.81 25.28
C GLY A 799 -17.32 17.77 24.09
N LEU A 800 -18.08 17.54 23.02
CA LEU A 800 -18.11 18.40 21.84
C LEU A 800 -19.35 19.32 21.85
N ASP A 801 -19.21 20.50 21.24
CA ASP A 801 -20.31 21.39 20.93
C ASP A 801 -21.08 20.94 19.66
N ARG A 802 -22.07 21.73 19.24
CA ARG A 802 -22.89 21.42 18.04
C ARG A 802 -22.10 21.48 16.73
N ASN A 803 -20.94 22.11 16.71
CA ASN A 803 -20.05 22.22 15.57
C ASN A 803 -18.94 21.15 15.59
N GLY A 804 -18.95 20.26 16.59
CA GLY A 804 -17.92 19.23 16.76
C GLY A 804 -16.61 19.75 17.33
N LYS A 805 -16.60 20.95 17.97
CA LYS A 805 -15.44 21.50 18.67
C LYS A 805 -15.44 21.09 20.13
N ALA A 806 -14.26 20.80 20.66
CA ALA A 806 -14.11 20.44 22.06
C ALA A 806 -14.53 21.60 22.97
N ILE A 807 -15.43 21.31 23.90
CA ILE A 807 -15.83 22.24 24.95
C ILE A 807 -14.67 22.36 25.94
N ASN A 808 -14.31 23.57 26.34
CA ASN A 808 -13.26 23.77 27.34
C ASN A 808 -13.66 23.13 28.68
N ARG A 809 -12.85 22.16 29.12
CA ARG A 809 -12.98 21.44 30.40
C ARG A 809 -11.72 21.72 31.23
N PRO A 810 -11.72 22.81 32.03
CA PRO A 810 -10.55 23.17 32.85
C PRO A 810 -10.27 22.12 33.92
N ASP A 811 -11.28 21.37 34.35
CA ASP A 811 -11.17 20.23 35.27
C ASP A 811 -10.27 19.09 34.73
N LEU A 812 -10.06 19.01 33.41
CA LEU A 812 -9.21 18.01 32.77
C LEU A 812 -7.82 18.54 32.38
N ALA A 813 -7.52 19.82 32.60
CA ALA A 813 -6.29 20.44 32.11
C ALA A 813 -5.03 19.79 32.70
N SER A 814 -4.99 19.56 34.01
CA SER A 814 -3.83 18.95 34.68
C SER A 814 -3.61 17.49 34.24
N GLU A 815 -4.68 16.71 34.08
CA GLU A 815 -4.61 15.32 33.63
C GLU A 815 -4.16 15.22 32.16
N ARG A 816 -4.63 16.13 31.28
CA ARG A 816 -4.14 16.24 29.90
C ARG A 816 -2.63 16.48 29.87
N LEU A 817 -2.17 17.49 30.61
CA LEU A 817 -0.76 17.84 30.67
C LEU A 817 0.09 16.69 31.23
N TYR A 818 -0.38 16.02 32.29
CA TYR A 818 0.31 14.88 32.86
C TYR A 818 0.47 13.72 31.85
N ARG A 819 -0.58 13.42 31.08
CA ARG A 819 -0.53 12.36 30.06
C ARG A 819 0.38 12.72 28.88
N GLU A 820 0.36 13.97 28.45
CA GLU A 820 1.28 14.44 27.41
C GLU A 820 2.74 14.35 27.88
N PHE A 821 3.01 14.81 29.11
CA PHE A 821 4.31 14.66 29.75
C PHE A 821 4.76 13.19 29.80
N LYS A 822 3.91 12.28 30.33
CA LYS A 822 4.25 10.85 30.43
C LYS A 822 4.49 10.19 29.09
N LEU A 823 3.71 10.55 28.06
CA LEU A 823 3.91 10.03 26.70
C LEU A 823 5.25 10.48 26.14
N LEU A 824 5.57 11.77 26.23
CA LEU A 824 6.82 12.32 25.72
C LEU A 824 8.03 11.78 26.49
N SER A 825 7.92 11.67 27.82
CA SER A 825 8.94 11.08 28.70
C SER A 825 9.25 9.63 28.27
N GLN A 826 8.21 8.77 28.16
CA GLN A 826 8.39 7.40 27.70
C GLN A 826 9.00 7.31 26.29
N GLN A 827 8.53 8.13 25.35
CA GLN A 827 9.10 8.16 24.00
C GLN A 827 10.58 8.57 24.00
N TRP A 828 10.95 9.52 24.86
CA TRP A 828 12.33 10.00 24.99
C TRP A 828 13.23 8.91 25.59
N GLU A 829 12.78 8.23 26.64
CA GLU A 829 13.52 7.12 27.25
C GLU A 829 13.78 6.00 26.22
N GLU A 830 12.74 5.59 25.50
CA GLU A 830 12.84 4.54 24.49
C GLU A 830 13.77 4.94 23.32
N ALA A 831 13.70 6.18 22.86
CA ALA A 831 14.55 6.69 21.78
C ALA A 831 16.02 6.87 22.20
N THR A 832 16.26 7.15 23.48
CA THR A 832 17.60 7.39 24.02
C THR A 832 18.23 6.19 24.71
N LEU A 833 17.51 5.06 24.76
CA LEU A 833 17.89 3.85 25.50
C LEU A 833 19.26 3.26 25.11
N ILE A 834 19.65 3.42 23.84
CA ILE A 834 20.94 2.95 23.31
C ILE A 834 22.04 4.03 23.32
N MET A 835 21.74 5.24 23.77
CA MET A 835 22.69 6.35 23.82
C MET A 835 23.45 6.33 25.15
N SER A 836 24.77 6.19 25.10
CA SER A 836 25.64 6.16 26.29
C SER A 836 26.08 7.56 26.77
N ARG A 837 25.88 8.62 25.96
CA ARG A 837 26.27 9.99 26.30
C ARG A 837 25.07 10.85 26.67
N GLU A 838 25.08 11.39 27.88
CA GLU A 838 24.00 12.21 28.44
C GLU A 838 23.75 13.51 27.64
N ASP A 839 24.81 14.17 27.15
CA ASP A 839 24.69 15.37 26.29
C ASP A 839 23.82 15.12 25.05
N ARG A 840 23.92 13.93 24.45
CA ARG A 840 23.11 13.55 23.28
C ARG A 840 21.67 13.23 23.64
N ARG A 841 21.43 12.73 24.85
CA ARG A 841 20.07 12.46 25.35
C ARG A 841 19.33 13.77 25.63
N ILE A 842 20.01 14.74 26.23
CA ILE A 842 19.46 16.08 26.50
C ILE A 842 19.25 16.87 25.21
N ALA A 843 20.16 16.77 24.23
CA ALA A 843 20.00 17.40 22.92
C ALA A 843 18.91 16.75 22.03
N HIS A 844 18.28 15.65 22.48
CA HIS A 844 17.26 14.97 21.70
C HIS A 844 16.00 15.83 21.55
N PRO A 845 15.37 15.92 20.36
CA PRO A 845 14.19 16.77 20.13
C PRO A 845 13.02 16.52 21.09
N LEU A 846 12.81 15.26 21.51
CA LEU A 846 11.80 14.94 22.54
C LEU A 846 12.09 15.59 23.90
N TYR A 847 13.36 15.67 24.31
CA TYR A 847 13.71 16.31 25.58
C TYR A 847 13.35 17.79 25.54
N LYS A 848 13.70 18.47 24.44
CA LYS A 848 13.31 19.86 24.20
C LYS A 848 11.79 20.04 24.24
N ARG A 849 11.04 19.15 23.60
CA ARG A 849 9.56 19.21 23.60
C ARG A 849 8.96 19.03 25.00
N ILE A 850 9.58 18.22 25.87
CA ILE A 850 9.20 18.11 27.28
C ILE A 850 9.44 19.45 27.99
N VAL A 851 10.61 20.06 27.81
CA VAL A 851 10.92 21.39 28.36
C VAL A 851 9.95 22.46 27.83
N ASP A 852 9.58 22.40 26.55
CA ASP A 852 8.63 23.34 25.93
C ASP A 852 7.21 23.25 26.53
N LEU A 853 6.87 22.20 27.32
CA LEU A 853 5.63 22.15 28.11
C LEU A 853 5.61 23.18 29.26
N GLY A 854 6.77 23.78 29.57
CA GLY A 854 6.91 24.91 30.49
C GLY A 854 6.87 24.54 31.97
N THR A 855 6.75 25.55 32.83
CA THR A 855 6.87 25.39 34.29
C THR A 855 5.76 24.54 34.93
N SER A 856 4.64 24.35 34.23
CA SER A 856 3.51 23.54 34.71
C SER A 856 3.84 22.04 34.87
N ILE A 857 4.92 21.54 34.26
CA ILE A 857 5.35 20.13 34.40
C ILE A 857 6.39 19.90 35.51
N ILE A 858 6.85 20.94 36.21
CA ILE A 858 7.83 20.82 37.30
C ILE A 858 7.43 19.76 38.35
N PRO A 859 6.16 19.67 38.82
CA PRO A 859 5.77 18.61 39.77
C PRO A 859 6.02 17.19 39.23
N TYR A 860 5.83 16.99 37.91
CA TYR A 860 5.97 15.69 37.28
C TYR A 860 7.45 15.30 37.11
N LEU A 861 8.30 16.25 36.71
CA LEU A 861 9.75 16.07 36.65
C LEU A 861 10.35 15.75 38.03
N LEU A 862 9.92 16.47 39.07
CA LEU A 862 10.36 16.22 40.45
C LEU A 862 9.95 14.81 40.94
N ARG A 863 8.77 14.33 40.53
CA ARG A 863 8.30 12.97 40.85
C ARG A 863 9.15 11.89 40.17
N GLU A 864 9.49 12.04 38.89
CA GLU A 864 10.37 11.08 38.19
C GLU A 864 11.80 11.09 38.72
N ILE A 865 12.34 12.27 39.05
CA ILE A 865 13.66 12.38 39.69
C ILE A 865 13.71 11.66 41.05
N ARG A 866 12.63 11.71 41.84
CA ARG A 866 12.53 11.02 43.12
C ARG A 866 12.60 9.50 42.93
N ASP A 867 11.98 9.00 41.88
CA ASP A 867 11.88 7.57 41.59
C ASP A 867 13.17 7.01 40.93
N GLY A 868 14.18 7.86 40.70
CA GLY A 868 15.56 7.49 40.34
C GLY A 868 16.05 8.00 38.99
N GLU A 869 15.23 8.74 38.23
CA GLU A 869 15.56 9.23 36.89
C GLU A 869 16.27 10.59 36.95
N VAL A 870 17.60 10.58 37.04
CA VAL A 870 18.40 11.81 37.25
C VAL A 870 18.50 12.72 36.01
N HIS A 871 17.96 12.27 34.87
CA HIS A 871 18.11 12.97 33.59
C HIS A 871 17.30 14.28 33.48
N TRP A 872 16.46 14.60 34.46
CA TRP A 872 15.65 15.84 34.48
C TRP A 872 16.34 17.05 35.11
N ASP A 873 17.58 16.91 35.62
CA ASP A 873 18.32 18.03 36.23
C ASP A 873 18.45 19.23 35.29
N THR A 874 18.80 19.00 34.02
CA THR A 874 18.96 20.10 33.04
C THR A 874 17.62 20.78 32.75
N ALA A 875 16.55 20.01 32.49
CA ALA A 875 15.21 20.53 32.30
C ALA A 875 14.72 21.35 33.51
N LEU A 876 14.95 20.87 34.73
CA LEU A 876 14.57 21.60 35.94
C LEU A 876 15.37 22.89 36.09
N ARG A 877 16.68 22.93 35.78
CA ARG A 877 17.44 24.20 35.78
C ARG A 877 16.90 25.20 34.78
N GLU A 878 16.61 24.73 33.57
CA GLU A 878 16.10 25.58 32.49
C GLU A 878 14.72 26.16 32.84
N LEU A 879 13.82 25.33 33.36
CA LEU A 879 12.46 25.74 33.71
C LEU A 879 12.37 26.60 34.98
N THR A 880 13.23 26.34 35.97
CA THR A 880 13.16 26.99 37.29
C THR A 880 14.13 28.15 37.46
N GLY A 881 15.16 28.24 36.59
CA GLY A 881 16.31 29.14 36.78
C GLY A 881 17.15 28.85 38.02
N SER A 882 16.87 27.76 38.75
CA SER A 882 17.50 27.39 40.00
C SER A 882 18.52 26.27 39.79
N SER A 883 19.58 26.23 40.59
CA SER A 883 20.58 25.14 40.54
C SER A 883 20.89 24.60 41.95
N PRO A 884 19.90 23.97 42.62
CA PRO A 884 20.09 23.44 43.98
C PRO A 884 21.06 22.25 44.04
N ALA A 885 21.39 21.66 42.89
CA ALA A 885 22.33 20.55 42.73
C ALA A 885 23.52 20.96 41.86
N ASN A 886 24.71 20.41 42.15
CA ASN A 886 25.91 20.48 41.29
C ASN A 886 26.30 19.06 40.82
N PRO A 887 25.98 18.63 39.59
CA PRO A 887 26.12 17.25 39.14
C PRO A 887 27.59 16.87 38.97
N ALA A 888 28.48 17.85 38.80
CA ALA A 888 29.93 17.62 38.71
C ALA A 888 30.56 17.21 40.05
N GLN A 889 29.86 17.43 41.17
CA GLN A 889 30.35 17.18 42.54
C GLN A 889 29.41 16.32 43.38
N MET A 890 28.24 15.94 42.85
CA MET A 890 27.19 15.23 43.57
C MET A 890 26.84 13.93 42.84
N SER A 891 26.62 12.86 43.60
CA SER A 891 26.05 11.62 43.05
C SER A 891 24.62 11.84 42.56
N ALA A 892 24.18 10.99 41.62
CA ALA A 892 22.80 10.92 41.12
C ALA A 892 21.74 11.03 42.24
N LYS A 893 21.95 10.29 43.34
CA LYS A 893 21.06 10.30 44.51
C LYS A 893 21.06 11.66 45.24
N GLN A 894 22.21 12.31 45.35
CA GLN A 894 22.32 13.63 45.99
C GLN A 894 21.67 14.73 45.14
N VAL A 895 21.80 14.66 43.80
CA VAL A 895 21.11 15.55 42.87
C VAL A 895 19.59 15.42 43.02
N SER A 896 19.08 14.18 43.07
CA SER A 896 17.66 13.91 43.28
C SER A 896 17.13 14.46 44.61
N ILE A 897 17.85 14.24 45.71
CA ILE A 897 17.49 14.78 47.03
C ILE A 897 17.48 16.31 47.03
N ALA A 898 18.46 16.96 46.38
CA ALA A 898 18.54 18.41 46.32
C ALA A 898 17.34 19.02 45.57
N TRP A 899 16.95 18.42 44.44
CA TRP A 899 15.76 18.83 43.70
C TRP A 899 14.45 18.56 44.46
N PHE A 900 14.35 17.41 45.12
CA PHE A 900 13.19 17.08 45.94
C PHE A 900 12.98 18.08 47.09
N ASN A 901 14.06 18.41 47.82
CA ASN A 901 14.00 19.40 48.89
C ASN A 901 13.66 20.80 48.35
N TRP A 902 14.30 21.21 47.25
CA TRP A 902 13.97 22.48 46.59
C TRP A 902 12.50 22.54 46.19
N GLY A 903 11.96 21.47 45.60
CA GLY A 903 10.56 21.42 45.19
C GLY A 903 9.59 21.55 46.37
N ARG A 904 9.86 20.85 47.48
CA ARG A 904 9.07 20.96 48.71
C ARG A 904 9.14 22.37 49.30
N ASP A 905 10.34 22.95 49.36
CA ASP A 905 10.57 24.28 49.94
C ASP A 905 9.94 25.40 49.07
N ASN A 906 9.69 25.13 47.78
CA ASN A 906 8.98 26.02 46.85
C ASN A 906 7.49 25.66 46.66
N GLY A 907 6.93 24.79 47.53
CA GLY A 907 5.49 24.54 47.60
C GLY A 907 4.93 23.57 46.54
N TYR A 908 5.76 22.76 45.89
CA TYR A 908 5.30 21.71 44.98
C TYR A 908 4.81 20.47 45.77
N GLU A 909 3.65 19.93 45.41
CA GLU A 909 3.18 18.62 45.88
C GLU A 909 3.84 17.51 45.03
N ILE A 910 4.79 16.76 45.61
CA ILE A 910 5.66 15.79 44.89
C ILE A 910 5.24 14.33 45.14
#